data_AF-A0A8H3HN68-F1
#
_entry.id   AF-A0A8H3HN68-F1
#
_cell.length_a   1.000
_cell.length_b   1.000
_cell.length_c   1.000
_cell.angle_alpha   90.00
_cell.angle_beta   90.00
_cell.angle_gamma   90.00
#
_symmetry.space_group_name_H-M   'P 1'
#
loop_
_entity.id
_entity.type
_entity.pdbx_description
1 polymer ?
#
loop_
_entity_poly.entity_id
_entity_poly.type
_entity_poly.pdbx_seq_one_letter_code
_entity_poly.pdbx_strand_id
1 'polypeptide(L)'
;MPKHLASLGLFILDEFEFLDATGKPTGKAIPTQIGGGTYTAIGARIWWNPLPASEIGQIVDRGTDFPASIQQELDHYGSGMWYFRDQPKNKTTRAVNRYMGELRDFDYLTPRIRLTPKDLLGTPLESPRQIHFVCSPTRAAQIMHDVDTFGPKDWEPFTIYEPIPICCVPEELPALKEILYRIDILSPNAGEALGLLSIDKAGVDDPSVIELAATQLLSFGIGKDASGCVIIRCGAMGAYAATLGAGVTRGWWTPAYWTSADTDAVVDVTGAGNAFLGGLSAGLYLSNGNVREATFYATVSSSYIIQQLGLPRVEYRGPEMTEFWNGDRPQERLFGDLVNSVTSYKMPKHFVSLGLFILDEFEFLDTTGKPTGKTLPTQIGGGGTYAAIGARIWLPASEIGQIVDRGVDFPTPVQQELDHYGSEMWYFRDQSENKTTRAVNRYTGELRDFDYLTPRIRLTPKDLPGTPLESPLQIHFVCSPTRAAQIMHDADTHGEKDWKPFTIYEPIPFRCVPEELPALKQILHRIDILSPNAEEALGLLSIDRSRADDPSIIEHAAAQFLSFGIGKAGSGHAVIRCGAMGAYTATLEAGVAKGWWTPAYWTPANAGAVVDVTGAGNAFLGGLSAGLYLSNGDVREAILYATVSAAYTIQQLGLPRVEYTDPEMIELWNGDRPQERLVLLRRRCAGSE
;
A
#
# COMPACT_ATOMS: atom_id res chain seq x y z
N MET A 1 -3.29 1.32 29.18
CA MET A 1 -3.33 0.56 27.90
C MET A 1 -1.91 0.11 27.60
N PRO A 2 -1.71 -1.04 26.95
CA PRO A 2 -0.38 -1.45 26.53
C PRO A 2 0.20 -0.41 25.57
N LYS A 3 1.49 -0.11 25.73
CA LYS A 3 2.21 0.79 24.82
C LYS A 3 2.22 0.25 23.39
N HIS A 4 2.20 1.13 22.41
CA HIS A 4 2.39 0.76 21.01
C HIS A 4 3.74 0.08 20.75
N LEU A 5 4.85 0.70 21.18
CA LEU A 5 6.21 0.18 20.93
C LEU A 5 6.99 0.02 22.23
N ALA A 6 7.67 -1.12 22.41
CA ALA A 6 8.79 -1.24 23.33
C ALA A 6 10.07 -1.72 22.62
N SER A 7 11.18 -1.00 22.83
CA SER A 7 12.50 -1.43 22.36
C SER A 7 13.20 -2.25 23.45
N LEU A 8 13.62 -3.47 23.12
CA LEU A 8 14.50 -4.32 23.93
C LEU A 8 15.99 -4.09 23.62
N GLY A 9 16.31 -3.10 22.77
CA GLY A 9 17.69 -2.69 22.53
C GLY A 9 18.30 -2.04 23.77
N LEU A 10 19.60 -2.24 23.97
CA LEU A 10 20.33 -1.73 25.14
C LEU A 10 20.35 -0.19 25.17
N PHE A 11 20.12 0.39 26.34
CA PHE A 11 20.58 1.74 26.62
C PHE A 11 22.09 1.72 26.85
N ILE A 12 22.84 2.52 26.10
CA ILE A 12 24.30 2.58 26.19
C ILE A 12 24.73 4.04 26.33
N LEU A 13 25.70 4.30 27.19
CA LEU A 13 26.46 5.55 27.19
C LEU A 13 27.69 5.36 26.29
N ASP A 14 27.67 5.98 25.12
CA ASP A 14 28.75 5.92 24.14
C ASP A 14 29.81 6.98 24.43
N GLU A 15 31.03 6.53 24.58
CA GLU A 15 32.24 7.33 24.68
C GLU A 15 32.98 7.32 23.34
N PHE A 16 33.79 8.35 23.09
CA PHE A 16 34.46 8.56 21.81
C PHE A 16 35.95 8.76 22.02
N GLU A 17 36.75 8.02 21.27
CA GLU A 17 38.21 8.14 21.26
C GLU A 17 38.68 8.37 19.82
N PHE A 18 39.38 9.47 19.58
CA PHE A 18 39.93 9.80 18.26
C PHE A 18 41.43 9.59 18.27
N LEU A 19 41.90 8.63 17.49
CA LEU A 19 43.30 8.21 17.40
C LEU A 19 43.95 8.71 16.11
N ASP A 20 45.22 9.08 16.20
CA ASP A 20 46.05 9.37 15.02
C ASP A 20 46.52 8.06 14.36
N ALA A 21 47.21 8.17 13.21
CA ALA A 21 47.72 7.01 12.47
C ALA A 21 48.74 6.16 13.24
N THR A 22 49.24 6.63 14.39
CA THR A 22 50.15 5.90 15.29
C THR A 22 49.41 5.26 16.47
N GLY A 23 48.08 5.37 16.52
CA GLY A 23 47.24 4.85 17.60
C GLY A 23 47.24 5.71 18.86
N LYS A 24 47.69 6.97 18.79
CA LYS A 24 47.68 7.89 19.94
C LYS A 24 46.46 8.80 19.93
N PRO A 25 45.88 9.15 21.10
CA PRO A 25 44.78 10.10 21.17
C PRO A 25 45.15 11.46 20.55
N THR A 26 44.30 11.94 19.65
CA THR A 26 44.42 13.23 18.95
C THR A 26 44.12 14.44 19.84
N GLY A 27 43.56 14.20 21.04
CA GLY A 27 43.07 15.26 21.92
C GLY A 27 41.67 15.78 21.56
N LYS A 28 41.05 15.32 20.46
CA LYS A 28 39.64 15.60 20.16
C LYS A 28 38.78 14.89 21.20
N ALA A 29 38.02 15.66 21.97
CA ALA A 29 37.11 15.16 22.99
C ALA A 29 35.67 15.50 22.61
N ILE A 30 34.78 14.54 22.77
CA ILE A 30 33.34 14.69 22.56
C ILE A 30 32.65 14.25 23.84
N PRO A 31 31.59 14.95 24.28
CA PRO A 31 30.78 14.51 25.41
C PRO A 31 30.21 13.10 25.20
N THR A 32 30.07 12.33 26.28
CA THR A 32 29.35 11.06 26.26
C THR A 32 27.97 11.23 25.63
N GLN A 33 27.63 10.35 24.67
CA GLN A 33 26.35 10.35 23.98
C GLN A 33 25.48 9.17 24.41
N ILE A 34 24.19 9.25 24.11
CA ILE A 34 23.25 8.15 24.28
C ILE A 34 23.28 7.27 23.02
N GLY A 35 23.32 5.95 23.19
CA GLY A 35 23.47 4.97 22.13
C GLY A 35 22.53 3.76 22.23
N GLY A 36 22.64 2.87 21.22
CA GLY A 36 21.94 1.59 21.17
C GLY A 36 20.45 1.68 20.86
N GLY A 37 19.64 0.91 21.60
CA GLY A 37 18.19 0.78 21.38
C GLY A 37 17.39 2.06 21.62
N THR A 38 18.01 3.10 22.19
CA THR A 38 17.39 4.40 22.43
C THR A 38 17.12 5.15 21.14
N TYR A 39 17.97 4.99 20.12
CA TYR A 39 17.69 5.53 18.78
C TYR A 39 16.36 5.04 18.21
N THR A 40 15.95 3.79 18.48
CA THR A 40 14.64 3.28 18.05
C THR A 40 13.49 3.97 18.77
N ALA A 41 13.57 4.14 20.09
CA ALA A 41 12.54 4.87 20.83
C ALA A 41 12.42 6.32 20.36
N ILE A 42 13.55 6.97 20.09
CA ILE A 42 13.60 8.33 19.54
C ILE A 42 13.07 8.39 18.10
N GLY A 43 13.41 7.42 17.26
CA GLY A 43 12.91 7.33 15.88
C GLY A 43 11.39 7.28 15.80
N ALA A 44 10.74 6.58 16.74
CA ALA A 44 9.28 6.58 16.88
C ALA A 44 8.76 7.91 17.45
N ARG A 45 9.48 8.49 18.42
CA ARG A 45 9.11 9.72 19.14
C ARG A 45 9.05 10.96 18.26
N ILE A 46 9.81 10.99 17.18
CA ILE A 46 9.76 12.05 16.17
C ILE A 46 8.30 12.28 15.69
N TRP A 47 7.44 11.27 15.74
CA TRP A 47 6.05 11.31 15.26
C TRP A 47 4.98 11.53 16.34
N TRP A 48 5.33 12.30 17.38
CA TRP A 48 4.56 12.49 18.63
C TRP A 48 3.06 12.82 18.51
N ASN A 49 2.67 13.50 17.45
CA ASN A 49 1.27 13.75 17.13
C ASN A 49 1.07 13.32 15.66
N PRO A 50 0.52 12.12 15.41
CA PRO A 50 -0.46 11.41 16.27
C PRO A 50 0.02 10.34 17.27
N LEU A 51 1.32 10.02 17.43
CA LEU A 51 1.77 8.93 18.34
C LEU A 51 2.41 9.48 19.64
N PRO A 52 1.67 9.69 20.74
CA PRO A 52 2.20 10.34 21.94
C PRO A 52 3.30 9.49 22.58
N ALA A 53 4.30 10.08 23.24
CA ALA A 53 5.37 9.24 23.79
C ALA A 53 4.96 8.38 24.98
N SER A 54 3.76 8.59 25.54
CA SER A 54 3.16 7.60 26.44
C SER A 54 2.93 6.24 25.76
N GLU A 55 2.90 6.17 24.42
CA GLU A 55 2.79 4.94 23.62
C GLU A 55 4.13 4.30 23.26
N ILE A 56 5.26 4.95 23.59
CA ILE A 56 6.61 4.48 23.26
C ILE A 56 7.33 4.11 24.55
N GLY A 57 8.15 3.07 24.53
CA GLY A 57 8.74 2.50 25.74
C GLY A 57 10.17 1.99 25.57
N GLN A 58 11.02 2.27 26.56
CA GLN A 58 12.30 1.58 26.73
C GLN A 58 12.66 1.45 28.23
N ILE A 59 13.28 0.33 28.61
CA ILE A 59 13.92 0.20 29.92
C ILE A 59 15.29 0.86 29.88
N VAL A 60 15.57 1.72 30.87
CA VAL A 60 16.86 2.35 31.07
C VAL A 60 17.48 1.82 32.36
N ASP A 61 18.48 0.94 32.22
CA ASP A 61 19.23 0.40 33.34
C ASP A 61 20.21 1.44 33.89
N ARG A 62 19.86 2.02 35.05
CA ARG A 62 20.57 3.15 35.65
C ARG A 62 21.58 2.68 36.67
N GLY A 63 22.86 2.73 36.33
CA GLY A 63 23.94 2.42 37.27
C GLY A 63 24.24 3.53 38.26
N THR A 64 25.17 3.28 39.18
CA THR A 64 25.59 4.26 40.20
C THR A 64 26.32 5.49 39.64
N ASP A 65 26.70 5.45 38.36
CA ASP A 65 27.43 6.49 37.63
C ASP A 65 26.57 7.19 36.56
N PHE A 66 25.24 7.05 36.60
CA PHE A 66 24.35 7.62 35.59
C PHE A 66 24.37 9.16 35.64
N PRO A 67 24.72 9.85 34.53
CA PRO A 67 24.85 11.30 34.54
C PRO A 67 23.50 12.02 34.67
N ALA A 68 23.45 13.06 35.52
CA ALA A 68 22.25 13.90 35.67
C ALA A 68 21.86 14.64 34.37
N SER A 69 22.84 15.00 33.54
CA SER A 69 22.59 15.63 32.23
C SER A 69 21.85 14.68 31.28
N ILE A 70 22.19 13.39 31.30
CA ILE A 70 21.54 12.35 30.48
C ILE A 70 20.11 12.11 30.96
N GLN A 71 19.87 12.12 32.29
CA GLN A 71 18.51 12.06 32.84
C GLN A 71 17.65 13.23 32.32
N GLN A 72 18.18 14.46 32.39
CA GLN A 72 17.48 15.66 31.92
C GLN A 72 17.18 15.60 30.42
N GLU A 73 18.14 15.11 29.62
CA GLU A 73 17.96 14.94 28.19
C GLU A 73 16.84 13.93 27.86
N LEU A 74 16.83 12.77 28.53
CA LEU A 74 15.76 11.78 28.37
C LEU A 74 14.39 12.36 28.77
N ASP A 75 14.31 13.03 29.92
CA ASP A 75 13.07 13.64 30.40
C ASP A 75 12.54 14.69 29.40
N HIS A 76 13.43 15.42 28.71
CA HIS A 76 13.08 16.42 27.69
C HIS A 76 12.45 15.81 26.43
N TYR A 77 12.81 14.58 26.05
CA TYR A 77 12.11 13.84 25.00
C TYR A 77 10.73 13.36 25.46
N GLY A 78 10.55 13.09 26.75
CA GLY A 78 9.26 12.72 27.32
C GLY A 78 9.41 11.67 28.41
N SER A 79 9.17 12.08 29.65
CA SER A 79 9.30 11.21 30.84
C SER A 79 8.47 9.92 30.79
N GLY A 80 7.34 9.91 30.06
CA GLY A 80 6.49 8.74 29.88
C GLY A 80 7.10 7.61 29.03
N MET A 81 8.22 7.86 28.33
CA MET A 81 8.90 6.87 27.48
C MET A 81 9.75 5.88 28.26
N TRP A 82 10.27 6.33 29.40
CA TRP A 82 11.42 5.71 30.04
C TRP A 82 10.98 4.98 31.31
N TYR A 83 11.30 3.69 31.38
CA TYR A 83 11.22 2.95 32.63
C TYR A 83 12.64 2.81 33.21
N PHE A 84 12.96 3.66 34.20
CA PHE A 84 14.26 3.63 34.85
C PHE A 84 14.34 2.50 35.88
N ARG A 85 15.28 1.58 35.69
CA ARG A 85 15.56 0.47 36.61
C ARG A 85 16.92 0.69 37.26
N ASP A 86 16.93 0.99 38.56
CA ASP A 86 18.16 1.27 39.32
C ASP A 86 18.99 0.01 39.54
N GLN A 87 20.29 0.11 39.26
CA GLN A 87 21.29 -0.95 39.35
C GLN A 87 22.31 -0.61 40.44
N PRO A 88 21.98 -0.80 41.74
CA PRO A 88 22.77 -0.27 42.86
C PRO A 88 24.17 -0.89 43.00
N LYS A 89 24.45 -1.98 42.28
CA LYS A 89 25.74 -2.71 42.32
C LYS A 89 26.53 -2.61 41.02
N ASN A 90 25.97 -2.01 39.98
CA ASN A 90 26.58 -1.97 38.65
C ASN A 90 26.76 -0.52 38.18
N LYS A 91 27.71 -0.33 37.27
CA LYS A 91 27.78 0.89 36.46
C LYS A 91 26.80 0.76 35.29
N THR A 92 26.40 1.91 34.76
CA THR A 92 25.59 2.02 33.55
C THR A 92 26.35 1.38 32.38
N THR A 93 25.62 0.73 31.46
CA THR A 93 26.24 0.14 30.26
C THR A 93 26.95 1.24 29.46
N ARG A 94 28.24 1.06 29.20
CA ARG A 94 29.10 1.99 28.47
C ARG A 94 29.80 1.26 27.34
N ALA A 95 29.97 1.94 26.22
CA ALA A 95 30.82 1.49 25.13
C ALA A 95 31.69 2.64 24.65
N VAL A 96 32.77 2.31 23.94
CA VAL A 96 33.67 3.28 23.33
C VAL A 96 33.73 3.05 21.83
N ASN A 97 33.57 4.12 21.07
CA ASN A 97 33.78 4.17 19.64
C ASN A 97 35.16 4.79 19.37
N ARG A 98 36.08 4.00 18.81
CA ARG A 98 37.43 4.47 18.47
C ARG A 98 37.54 4.76 16.99
N TYR A 99 37.97 5.96 16.65
CA TYR A 99 38.12 6.41 15.26
C TYR A 99 39.60 6.63 14.94
N MET A 100 40.10 5.95 13.91
CA MET A 100 41.45 6.13 13.36
C MET A 100 41.36 6.40 11.85
N GLY A 101 41.26 7.67 11.48
CA GLY A 101 40.84 8.05 10.13
C GLY A 101 39.39 7.64 9.88
N GLU A 102 39.15 6.84 8.84
CA GLU A 102 37.82 6.29 8.51
C GLU A 102 37.51 4.96 9.21
N LEU A 103 38.51 4.34 9.86
CA LEU A 103 38.31 3.09 10.58
C LEU A 103 37.65 3.34 11.93
N ARG A 104 36.54 2.65 12.19
CA ARG A 104 35.82 2.66 13.46
C ARG A 104 35.90 1.29 14.14
N ASP A 105 36.26 1.30 15.41
CA ASP A 105 36.22 0.14 16.32
C ASP A 105 35.24 0.40 17.48
N PHE A 106 34.71 -0.66 18.09
CA PHE A 106 33.68 -0.60 19.12
C PHE A 106 33.89 -1.63 20.22
N ASP A 107 33.98 -1.16 21.47
CA ASP A 107 34.15 -2.02 22.65
C ASP A 107 33.20 -1.65 23.78
N TYR A 108 32.70 -2.65 24.51
CA TYR A 108 31.98 -2.41 25.77
C TYR A 108 32.96 -2.17 26.91
N LEU A 109 32.77 -1.09 27.66
CA LEU A 109 33.56 -0.73 28.85
C LEU A 109 32.98 -1.29 30.14
N THR A 110 31.69 -1.62 30.15
CA THR A 110 30.98 -2.19 31.31
C THR A 110 30.10 -3.37 30.89
N PRO A 111 29.66 -4.23 31.84
CA PRO A 111 28.83 -5.39 31.51
C PRO A 111 27.53 -5.02 30.78
N ARG A 112 27.13 -5.87 29.83
CA ARG A 112 25.89 -5.73 29.06
C ARG A 112 24.70 -6.24 29.88
N ILE A 113 23.81 -5.36 30.29
CA ILE A 113 22.56 -5.75 30.95
C ILE A 113 21.50 -6.01 29.87
N ARG A 114 21.41 -7.26 29.41
CA ARG A 114 20.52 -7.64 28.31
C ARG A 114 19.06 -7.62 28.76
N LEU A 115 18.23 -6.91 28.01
CA LEU A 115 16.78 -6.93 28.18
C LEU A 115 16.16 -8.19 27.56
N THR A 116 15.08 -8.64 28.16
CA THR A 116 14.27 -9.78 27.80
C THR A 116 12.79 -9.38 27.93
N PRO A 117 11.84 -10.10 27.29
CA PRO A 117 10.42 -9.89 27.54
C PRO A 117 10.00 -9.98 29.01
N LYS A 118 10.72 -10.75 29.84
CA LYS A 118 10.46 -10.85 31.29
C LYS A 118 10.64 -9.52 32.01
N ASP A 119 11.56 -8.68 31.52
CA ASP A 119 11.86 -7.40 32.14
C ASP A 119 10.73 -6.39 31.94
N LEU A 120 9.83 -6.64 30.99
CA LEU A 120 8.64 -5.81 30.75
C LEU A 120 7.51 -6.10 31.75
N LEU A 121 7.47 -7.31 32.32
CA LEU A 121 6.35 -7.78 33.15
C LEU A 121 6.25 -6.98 34.46
N GLY A 122 5.01 -6.62 34.83
CA GLY A 122 4.77 -5.79 36.02
C GLY A 122 5.30 -4.35 35.91
N THR A 123 5.69 -3.90 34.71
CA THR A 123 6.10 -2.52 34.44
C THR A 123 5.04 -1.83 33.56
N PRO A 124 5.08 -0.49 33.41
CA PRO A 124 4.25 0.22 32.42
C PRO A 124 4.52 -0.18 30.96
N LEU A 125 5.57 -0.98 30.70
CA LEU A 125 5.92 -1.51 29.39
C LEU A 125 5.36 -2.92 29.15
N GLU A 126 4.48 -3.42 30.01
CA GLU A 126 3.92 -4.77 29.88
C GLU A 126 3.07 -4.93 28.61
N SER A 127 3.29 -6.04 27.89
CA SER A 127 2.53 -6.45 26.70
C SER A 127 2.39 -5.41 25.59
N PRO A 128 3.49 -4.78 25.13
CA PRO A 128 3.43 -3.80 24.06
C PRO A 128 2.89 -4.42 22.76
N ARG A 129 2.25 -3.60 21.93
CA ARG A 129 1.72 -4.05 20.63
C ARG A 129 2.84 -4.43 19.67
N GLN A 130 3.95 -3.72 19.71
CA GLN A 130 5.15 -3.96 18.92
C GLN A 130 6.37 -4.11 19.82
N ILE A 131 7.24 -5.07 19.50
CA ILE A 131 8.56 -5.21 20.11
C ILE A 131 9.65 -5.04 19.05
N HIS A 132 10.61 -4.18 19.35
CA HIS A 132 11.85 -4.08 18.59
C HIS A 132 12.98 -4.76 19.36
N PHE A 133 13.81 -5.54 18.68
CA PHE A 133 15.03 -6.09 19.26
C PHE A 133 16.15 -6.22 18.25
N VAL A 134 17.37 -5.97 18.73
CA VAL A 134 18.62 -6.09 17.99
C VAL A 134 19.51 -7.15 18.65
N CYS A 135 19.72 -8.27 17.97
CA CYS A 135 20.52 -9.39 18.52
C CYS A 135 20.93 -10.44 17.48
N SER A 136 21.71 -11.43 17.90
CA SER A 136 22.00 -12.63 17.10
C SER A 136 20.73 -13.46 16.87
N PRO A 137 20.60 -14.23 15.78
CA PRO A 137 19.46 -15.10 15.53
C PRO A 137 19.11 -16.05 16.69
N THR A 138 20.12 -16.69 17.29
CA THR A 138 19.95 -17.54 18.48
C THR A 138 19.27 -16.80 19.65
N ARG A 139 19.56 -15.51 19.79
CA ARG A 139 18.97 -14.67 20.85
C ARG A 139 17.57 -14.21 20.48
N ALA A 140 17.28 -13.98 19.20
CA ALA A 140 15.92 -13.72 18.74
C ALA A 140 14.99 -14.89 19.07
N ALA A 141 15.46 -16.13 18.87
CA ALA A 141 14.73 -17.33 19.28
C ALA A 141 14.45 -17.36 20.80
N GLN A 142 15.44 -17.01 21.63
CA GLN A 142 15.25 -16.93 23.08
C GLN A 142 14.27 -15.81 23.48
N ILE A 143 14.26 -14.68 22.78
CA ILE A 143 13.29 -13.59 23.01
C ILE A 143 11.87 -14.10 22.71
N MET A 144 11.64 -14.76 21.59
CA MET A 144 10.31 -15.28 21.26
C MET A 144 9.87 -16.39 22.22
N HIS A 145 10.81 -17.25 22.65
CA HIS A 145 10.53 -18.21 23.72
C HIS A 145 10.13 -17.54 25.04
N ASP A 146 10.78 -16.42 25.40
CA ASP A 146 10.43 -15.67 26.60
C ASP A 146 9.04 -15.00 26.48
N VAL A 147 8.64 -14.55 25.28
CA VAL A 147 7.26 -14.09 25.00
C VAL A 147 6.26 -15.23 25.26
N ASP A 148 6.50 -16.41 24.67
CA ASP A 148 5.57 -17.55 24.78
C ASP A 148 5.46 -18.09 26.22
N THR A 149 6.55 -18.04 26.98
CA THR A 149 6.64 -18.69 28.29
C THR A 149 6.21 -17.78 29.44
N PHE A 150 6.54 -16.49 29.36
CA PHE A 150 6.35 -15.55 30.47
C PHE A 150 5.37 -14.43 30.14
N GLY A 151 5.03 -14.26 28.86
CA GLY A 151 4.04 -13.29 28.42
C GLY A 151 2.65 -13.55 29.01
N PRO A 152 1.83 -12.50 29.17
CA PRO A 152 0.42 -12.69 29.47
C PRO A 152 -0.26 -13.55 28.39
N LYS A 153 -1.32 -14.26 28.79
CA LYS A 153 -2.10 -15.08 27.88
C LYS A 153 -2.58 -14.23 26.70
N ASP A 154 -2.40 -14.75 25.48
CA ASP A 154 -2.78 -14.11 24.22
C ASP A 154 -1.95 -12.86 23.83
N TRP A 155 -0.79 -12.63 24.47
CA TRP A 155 0.15 -11.60 24.02
C TRP A 155 0.95 -12.07 22.79
N GLU A 156 0.53 -11.60 21.62
CA GLU A 156 1.23 -11.78 20.34
C GLU A 156 1.70 -10.41 19.82
N PRO A 157 2.93 -9.96 20.18
CA PRO A 157 3.44 -8.67 19.71
C PRO A 157 3.87 -8.76 18.25
N PHE A 158 3.66 -7.67 17.50
CA PHE A 158 4.28 -7.47 16.20
C PHE A 158 5.79 -7.23 16.38
N THR A 159 6.62 -7.93 15.62
CA THR A 159 8.07 -8.01 15.85
C THR A 159 8.87 -7.30 14.76
N ILE A 160 9.77 -6.41 15.20
CA ILE A 160 10.75 -5.74 14.33
C ILE A 160 12.13 -6.20 14.76
N TYR A 161 12.76 -7.02 13.92
CA TYR A 161 14.03 -7.66 14.21
C TYR A 161 15.17 -7.16 13.32
N GLU A 162 16.23 -6.70 13.97
CA GLU A 162 17.52 -6.34 13.37
C GLU A 162 18.60 -7.34 13.81
N PRO A 163 19.30 -8.03 12.89
CA PRO A 163 20.45 -8.83 13.25
C PRO A 163 21.65 -7.94 13.61
N ILE A 164 22.44 -8.34 14.61
CA ILE A 164 23.67 -7.59 14.93
C ILE A 164 24.75 -7.81 13.86
N PRO A 165 25.56 -6.79 13.52
CA PRO A 165 26.51 -6.87 12.41
C PRO A 165 27.46 -8.07 12.47
N ILE A 166 27.99 -8.37 13.66
CA ILE A 166 28.96 -9.47 13.84
C ILE A 166 28.35 -10.87 13.64
N CYS A 167 27.03 -10.99 13.71
CA CYS A 167 26.31 -12.25 13.46
C CYS A 167 25.74 -12.32 12.04
N CYS A 168 26.03 -11.34 11.18
CA CYS A 168 25.57 -11.35 9.79
C CYS A 168 26.58 -12.10 8.91
N VAL A 169 26.74 -13.38 9.23
CA VAL A 169 27.66 -14.32 8.58
C VAL A 169 26.90 -15.59 8.16
N PRO A 170 27.38 -16.34 7.16
CA PRO A 170 26.67 -17.50 6.63
C PRO A 170 26.37 -18.58 7.68
N GLU A 171 27.23 -18.72 8.70
CA GLU A 171 27.11 -19.70 9.77
C GLU A 171 25.89 -19.47 10.67
N GLU A 172 25.38 -18.24 10.74
CA GLU A 172 24.21 -17.86 11.55
C GLU A 172 22.89 -18.01 10.75
N LEU A 173 22.96 -18.21 9.43
CA LEU A 173 21.79 -18.34 8.57
C LEU A 173 20.84 -19.49 8.97
N PRO A 174 21.33 -20.69 9.39
CA PRO A 174 20.44 -21.74 9.90
C PRO A 174 19.63 -21.32 11.11
N ALA A 175 20.27 -20.67 12.09
CA ALA A 175 19.60 -20.17 13.30
C ALA A 175 18.59 -19.05 12.96
N LEU A 176 18.88 -18.23 11.94
CA LEU A 176 17.93 -17.24 11.43
C LEU A 176 16.68 -17.91 10.87
N LYS A 177 16.84 -18.90 9.98
CA LYS A 177 15.71 -19.62 9.36
C LYS A 177 14.75 -20.24 10.38
N GLU A 178 15.29 -20.73 11.51
CA GLU A 178 14.48 -21.32 12.57
C GLU A 178 13.53 -20.33 13.25
N ILE A 179 13.79 -19.02 13.17
CA ILE A 179 12.96 -18.02 13.87
C ILE A 179 12.15 -17.11 12.93
N LEU A 180 12.45 -17.06 11.62
CA LEU A 180 11.81 -16.12 10.68
C LEU A 180 10.27 -16.18 10.67
N TYR A 181 9.67 -17.36 10.87
CA TYR A 181 8.21 -17.51 10.92
C TYR A 181 7.54 -16.77 12.11
N ARG A 182 8.34 -16.34 13.10
CA ARG A 182 7.92 -15.53 14.26
C ARG A 182 8.28 -14.06 14.12
N ILE A 183 8.92 -13.67 13.00
CA ILE A 183 9.40 -12.31 12.76
C ILE A 183 8.50 -11.64 11.71
N ASP A 184 7.84 -10.55 12.05
CA ASP A 184 6.97 -9.82 11.12
C ASP A 184 7.77 -8.92 10.18
N ILE A 185 8.83 -8.27 10.71
CA ILE A 185 9.77 -7.47 9.92
C ILE A 185 11.21 -7.87 10.25
N LEU A 186 11.92 -8.37 9.24
CA LEU A 186 13.37 -8.57 9.26
C LEU A 186 14.06 -7.36 8.60
N SER A 187 14.95 -6.67 9.31
CA SER A 187 15.65 -5.50 8.74
C SER A 187 17.16 -5.49 8.97
N PRO A 188 17.94 -6.22 8.15
CA PRO A 188 19.38 -6.01 8.02
C PRO A 188 19.70 -4.72 7.25
N ASN A 189 20.92 -4.22 7.36
CA ASN A 189 21.49 -3.35 6.33
C ASN A 189 21.99 -4.17 5.12
N ALA A 190 22.34 -3.51 4.02
CA ALA A 190 22.78 -4.16 2.79
C ALA A 190 23.99 -5.10 3.02
N GLY A 191 25.04 -4.62 3.70
CA GLY A 191 26.22 -5.44 3.99
C GLY A 191 25.94 -6.64 4.89
N GLU A 192 25.00 -6.51 5.82
CA GLU A 192 24.50 -7.57 6.69
C GLU A 192 23.70 -8.63 5.90
N ALA A 193 22.78 -8.19 5.04
CA ALA A 193 21.98 -9.07 4.20
C ALA A 193 22.86 -9.90 3.26
N LEU A 194 23.81 -9.26 2.57
CA LEU A 194 24.76 -9.95 1.69
C LEU A 194 25.67 -10.91 2.48
N GLY A 195 26.12 -10.49 3.67
CA GLY A 195 26.91 -11.33 4.56
C GLY A 195 26.20 -12.61 5.00
N LEU A 196 24.93 -12.51 5.41
CA LEU A 196 24.10 -13.67 5.77
C LEU A 196 23.92 -14.65 4.60
N LEU A 197 23.81 -14.14 3.38
CA LEU A 197 23.52 -14.93 2.19
C LEU A 197 24.78 -15.42 1.45
N SER A 198 25.98 -15.10 1.94
CA SER A 198 27.24 -15.33 1.21
C SER A 198 27.28 -14.69 -0.19
N ILE A 199 26.58 -13.57 -0.37
CA ILE A 199 26.63 -12.79 -1.61
C ILE A 199 27.81 -11.81 -1.52
N ASP A 200 28.48 -11.57 -2.66
CA ASP A 200 29.62 -10.65 -2.72
C ASP A 200 29.21 -9.24 -2.26
N LYS A 201 29.91 -8.71 -1.25
CA LYS A 201 29.68 -7.37 -0.69
C LYS A 201 30.07 -6.25 -1.66
N ALA A 202 30.79 -6.55 -2.75
CA ALA A 202 30.98 -5.60 -3.84
C ALA A 202 29.66 -5.13 -4.47
N GLY A 203 28.58 -5.92 -4.35
CA GLY A 203 27.24 -5.58 -4.82
C GLY A 203 26.39 -4.77 -3.81
N VAL A 204 26.96 -4.25 -2.73
CA VAL A 204 26.21 -3.51 -1.69
C VAL A 204 25.51 -2.26 -2.23
N ASP A 205 26.07 -1.66 -3.29
CA ASP A 205 25.53 -0.47 -3.95
C ASP A 205 24.77 -0.79 -5.25
N ASP A 206 24.51 -2.07 -5.57
CA ASP A 206 23.77 -2.50 -6.75
C ASP A 206 22.31 -2.86 -6.39
N PRO A 207 21.31 -2.07 -6.86
CA PRO A 207 19.90 -2.34 -6.59
C PRO A 207 19.48 -3.77 -6.92
N SER A 208 19.96 -4.34 -8.03
CA SER A 208 19.57 -5.69 -8.47
C SER A 208 20.07 -6.77 -7.52
N VAL A 209 21.24 -6.56 -6.90
CA VAL A 209 21.81 -7.48 -5.90
C VAL A 209 21.03 -7.40 -4.60
N ILE A 210 20.59 -6.21 -4.19
CA ILE A 210 19.75 -6.02 -3.00
C ILE A 210 18.37 -6.65 -3.20
N GLU A 211 17.75 -6.47 -4.35
CA GLU A 211 16.46 -7.08 -4.71
C GLU A 211 16.53 -8.62 -4.68
N LEU A 212 17.63 -9.17 -5.20
CA LEU A 212 17.92 -10.60 -5.12
C LEU A 212 18.07 -11.07 -3.67
N ALA A 213 18.83 -10.34 -2.86
CA ALA A 213 19.04 -10.67 -1.44
C ALA A 213 17.73 -10.67 -0.66
N ALA A 214 16.88 -9.67 -0.88
CA ALA A 214 15.54 -9.59 -0.28
C ALA A 214 14.66 -10.76 -0.70
N THR A 215 14.66 -11.10 -2.00
CA THR A 215 13.93 -12.27 -2.53
C THR A 215 14.38 -13.56 -1.86
N GLN A 216 15.69 -13.77 -1.69
CA GLN A 216 16.21 -14.95 -1.00
C GLN A 216 15.82 -15.00 0.47
N LEU A 217 15.91 -13.88 1.20
CA LEU A 217 15.49 -13.82 2.61
C LEU A 217 13.99 -14.12 2.77
N LEU A 218 13.13 -13.57 1.91
CA LEU A 218 11.69 -13.86 1.92
C LEU A 218 11.38 -15.32 1.63
N SER A 219 12.17 -15.97 0.78
CA SER A 219 11.99 -17.40 0.44
C SER A 219 12.16 -18.33 1.64
N PHE A 220 12.73 -17.84 2.75
CA PHE A 220 12.87 -18.60 3.99
C PHE A 220 11.62 -18.53 4.90
N GLY A 221 10.59 -17.78 4.53
CA GLY A 221 9.31 -17.73 5.25
C GLY A 221 9.33 -16.75 6.42
N ILE A 222 9.36 -15.46 6.11
CA ILE A 222 9.26 -14.38 7.11
C ILE A 222 7.80 -14.20 7.52
N GLY A 223 7.54 -14.13 8.82
CA GLY A 223 6.21 -13.95 9.39
C GLY A 223 5.37 -15.23 9.41
N LYS A 224 4.28 -15.18 10.16
CA LYS A 224 3.31 -16.28 10.22
C LYS A 224 2.73 -16.50 8.81
N ASP A 225 2.70 -17.74 8.36
CA ASP A 225 2.23 -18.11 7.01
C ASP A 225 2.99 -17.40 5.86
N ALA A 226 4.25 -17.00 6.09
CA ALA A 226 5.10 -16.28 5.13
C ALA A 226 4.54 -14.91 4.70
N SER A 227 3.77 -14.26 5.57
CA SER A 227 3.12 -12.96 5.31
C SER A 227 3.95 -11.73 5.71
N GLY A 228 5.15 -11.93 6.27
CA GLY A 228 6.01 -10.88 6.77
C GLY A 228 6.78 -10.12 5.69
N CYS A 229 7.61 -9.17 6.13
CA CYS A 229 8.36 -8.27 5.27
C CYS A 229 9.86 -8.33 5.55
N VAL A 230 10.68 -8.19 4.51
CA VAL A 230 12.11 -7.87 4.63
C VAL A 230 12.33 -6.41 4.25
N ILE A 231 13.12 -5.69 5.03
CA ILE A 231 13.52 -4.30 4.73
C ILE A 231 15.03 -4.17 4.81
N ILE A 232 15.70 -4.11 3.66
CA ILE A 232 17.16 -3.94 3.58
C ILE A 232 17.49 -2.46 3.56
N ARG A 233 18.17 -1.98 4.60
CA ARG A 233 18.63 -0.58 4.70
C ARG A 233 19.92 -0.39 3.89
N CYS A 234 19.90 0.54 2.94
CA CYS A 234 20.93 0.69 1.90
C CYS A 234 21.63 2.06 1.94
N GLY A 235 21.75 2.67 3.13
CA GLY A 235 22.47 3.92 3.31
C GLY A 235 21.94 5.04 2.41
N ALA A 236 22.82 5.63 1.60
CA ALA A 236 22.46 6.73 0.69
C ALA A 236 21.51 6.32 -0.46
N MET A 237 21.38 5.01 -0.77
CA MET A 237 20.36 4.52 -1.71
C MET A 237 18.96 4.49 -1.09
N GLY A 238 18.85 4.65 0.24
CA GLY A 238 17.60 4.55 0.97
C GLY A 238 17.37 3.16 1.54
N ALA A 239 16.20 2.58 1.29
CA ALA A 239 15.86 1.24 1.74
C ALA A 239 15.04 0.50 0.68
N TYR A 240 15.28 -0.80 0.56
CA TYR A 240 14.45 -1.70 -0.24
C TYR A 240 13.60 -2.55 0.69
N ALA A 241 12.29 -2.52 0.50
CA ALA A 241 11.35 -3.35 1.24
C ALA A 241 10.64 -4.32 0.29
N ALA A 242 10.36 -5.52 0.76
CA ALA A 242 9.66 -6.52 -0.03
C ALA A 242 8.82 -7.48 0.83
N THR A 243 7.72 -7.93 0.25
CA THR A 243 6.82 -8.95 0.80
C THR A 243 6.64 -10.10 -0.20
N LEU A 244 6.15 -11.24 0.29
CA LEU A 244 5.80 -12.39 -0.54
C LEU A 244 4.28 -12.47 -0.67
N GLY A 245 3.74 -12.29 -1.88
CA GLY A 245 2.30 -12.37 -2.16
C GLY A 245 2.00 -13.39 -3.26
N ALA A 246 1.18 -14.40 -2.98
CA ALA A 246 0.84 -15.49 -3.91
C ALA A 246 2.07 -16.17 -4.55
N GLY A 247 3.17 -16.30 -3.79
CA GLY A 247 4.43 -16.89 -4.26
C GLY A 247 5.29 -15.97 -5.14
N VAL A 248 4.91 -14.70 -5.32
CA VAL A 248 5.67 -13.69 -6.06
C VAL A 248 6.18 -12.63 -5.09
N THR A 249 7.48 -12.33 -5.16
CA THR A 249 8.07 -11.22 -4.42
C THR A 249 7.59 -9.89 -4.99
N ARG A 250 7.05 -9.03 -4.13
CA ARG A 250 6.69 -7.65 -4.45
C ARG A 250 7.54 -6.73 -3.59
N GLY A 251 8.38 -5.92 -4.22
CA GLY A 251 9.24 -5.00 -3.50
C GLY A 251 9.20 -3.59 -4.07
N TRP A 252 9.69 -2.64 -3.27
CA TRP A 252 9.74 -1.23 -3.59
C TRP A 252 10.95 -0.59 -2.94
N TRP A 253 11.49 0.42 -3.61
CA TRP A 253 12.53 1.29 -3.09
C TRP A 253 11.91 2.52 -2.45
N THR A 254 12.45 2.91 -1.30
CA THR A 254 12.20 4.19 -0.65
C THR A 254 13.52 4.95 -0.62
N PRO A 255 13.62 6.11 -1.30
CA PRO A 255 14.89 6.84 -1.39
C PRO A 255 15.33 7.35 -0.03
N ALA A 256 16.64 7.54 0.15
CA ALA A 256 17.14 8.23 1.33
C ALA A 256 16.73 9.71 1.28
N TYR A 257 16.46 10.31 2.44
CA TYR A 257 16.21 11.75 2.53
C TYR A 257 17.49 12.55 2.23
N TRP A 258 18.62 12.10 2.79
CA TRP A 258 19.95 12.63 2.47
C TRP A 258 20.70 11.63 1.60
N THR A 259 21.17 12.09 0.46
CA THR A 259 21.89 11.29 -0.53
C THR A 259 23.41 11.52 -0.41
N SER A 260 24.20 10.79 -1.20
CA SER A 260 25.65 11.02 -1.29
C SER A 260 26.01 12.42 -1.81
N ALA A 261 25.06 13.17 -2.38
CA ALA A 261 25.26 14.56 -2.79
C ALA A 261 25.17 15.54 -1.61
N ASP A 262 24.53 15.16 -0.51
CA ASP A 262 24.21 16.03 0.63
C ASP A 262 25.27 15.95 1.73
N THR A 263 26.55 16.03 1.36
CA THR A 263 27.68 15.79 2.28
C THR A 263 27.70 16.73 3.47
N ASP A 264 27.16 17.95 3.32
CA ASP A 264 27.11 18.95 4.39
C ASP A 264 26.01 18.65 5.43
N ALA A 265 25.00 17.85 5.07
CA ALA A 265 23.91 17.44 5.96
C ALA A 265 24.21 16.13 6.70
N VAL A 266 25.21 15.35 6.26
CA VAL A 266 25.55 14.05 6.83
C VAL A 266 26.74 14.20 7.80
N VAL A 267 26.47 14.13 9.10
CA VAL A 267 27.47 14.35 10.17
C VAL A 267 27.87 13.04 10.86
N ASP A 268 26.90 12.22 11.29
CA ASP A 268 27.15 10.92 11.95
C ASP A 268 26.03 9.93 11.66
N VAL A 269 26.35 8.80 11.04
CA VAL A 269 25.35 7.77 10.67
C VAL A 269 25.02 6.81 11.82
N THR A 270 25.69 6.95 12.97
CA THR A 270 25.49 6.07 14.12
C THR A 270 24.06 6.16 14.66
N GLY A 271 23.40 5.01 14.79
CA GLY A 271 22.02 4.94 15.29
C GLY A 271 20.93 5.29 14.28
N ALA A 272 21.29 5.80 13.09
CA ALA A 272 20.33 6.13 12.04
C ALA A 272 19.49 4.91 11.64
N GLY A 273 20.14 3.75 11.51
CA GLY A 273 19.45 2.48 11.24
C GLY A 273 18.47 2.09 12.35
N ASN A 274 18.79 2.31 13.62
CA ASN A 274 17.89 1.99 14.73
C ASN A 274 16.71 2.98 14.79
N ALA A 275 16.95 4.25 14.50
CA ALA A 275 15.89 5.25 14.36
C ALA A 275 14.99 5.02 13.16
N PHE A 276 15.53 4.48 12.05
CA PHE A 276 14.73 3.98 10.92
C PHE A 276 13.65 3.02 11.44
N LEU A 277 14.03 2.02 12.24
CA LEU A 277 13.08 1.03 12.76
C LEU A 277 12.07 1.62 13.75
N GLY A 278 12.46 2.66 14.48
CA GLY A 278 11.55 3.46 15.30
C GLY A 278 10.51 4.20 14.45
N GLY A 279 10.97 4.90 13.42
CA GLY A 279 10.11 5.61 12.48
C GLY A 279 9.21 4.65 11.70
N LEU A 280 9.69 3.46 11.35
CA LEU A 280 8.91 2.38 10.76
C LEU A 280 7.78 1.95 11.68
N SER A 281 8.08 1.70 12.96
CA SER A 281 7.06 1.34 13.96
C SER A 281 5.97 2.39 14.10
N ALA A 282 6.35 3.68 14.12
CA ALA A 282 5.41 4.79 14.11
C ALA A 282 4.62 4.86 12.80
N GLY A 283 5.29 4.72 11.66
CA GLY A 283 4.64 4.71 10.35
C GLY A 283 3.61 3.59 10.22
N LEU A 284 3.87 2.39 10.74
CA LEU A 284 2.91 1.28 10.76
C LEU A 284 1.68 1.62 11.60
N TYR A 285 1.84 2.35 12.71
CA TYR A 285 0.70 2.85 13.49
C TYR A 285 -0.13 3.86 12.70
N LEU A 286 0.54 4.83 12.10
CA LEU A 286 -0.09 5.96 11.42
C LEU A 286 -0.76 5.59 10.10
N SER A 287 -0.24 4.57 9.43
CA SER A 287 -0.74 4.08 8.14
C SER A 287 -1.57 2.79 8.25
N ASN A 288 -2.02 2.45 9.47
CA ASN A 288 -2.83 1.25 9.75
C ASN A 288 -2.23 -0.05 9.17
N GLY A 289 -0.91 -0.23 9.35
CA GLY A 289 -0.17 -1.41 8.94
C GLY A 289 0.40 -1.38 7.52
N ASN A 290 0.31 -0.26 6.79
CA ASN A 290 0.90 -0.15 5.45
C ASN A 290 2.43 -0.04 5.54
N VAL A 291 3.12 -1.16 5.31
CA VAL A 291 4.58 -1.22 5.39
C VAL A 291 5.26 -0.30 4.38
N ARG A 292 4.68 -0.13 3.18
CA ARG A 292 5.24 0.74 2.15
C ARG A 292 5.24 2.19 2.61
N GLU A 293 4.09 2.67 3.09
CA GLU A 293 3.98 4.02 3.62
C GLU A 293 4.89 4.21 4.85
N ALA A 294 4.92 3.23 5.75
CA ALA A 294 5.75 3.25 6.94
C ALA A 294 7.26 3.43 6.67
N THR A 295 7.76 2.98 5.51
CA THR A 295 9.18 3.17 5.14
C THR A 295 9.55 4.64 4.87
N PHE A 296 8.59 5.51 4.51
CA PHE A 296 8.85 6.95 4.41
C PHE A 296 9.03 7.59 5.78
N TYR A 297 8.18 7.23 6.76
CA TYR A 297 8.34 7.65 8.16
C TYR A 297 9.68 7.21 8.73
N ALA A 298 10.09 5.97 8.42
CA ALA A 298 11.39 5.40 8.79
C ALA A 298 12.57 6.22 8.22
N THR A 299 12.48 6.58 6.94
CA THR A 299 13.50 7.38 6.25
C THR A 299 13.62 8.77 6.86
N VAL A 300 12.50 9.45 7.11
CA VAL A 300 12.49 10.76 7.75
C VAL A 300 13.06 10.69 9.17
N SER A 301 12.70 9.68 9.98
CA SER A 301 13.28 9.52 11.32
C SER A 301 14.81 9.37 11.28
N SER A 302 15.33 8.62 10.31
CA SER A 302 16.78 8.47 10.11
C SER A 302 17.46 9.78 9.72
N SER A 303 16.79 10.60 8.91
CA SER A 303 17.31 11.87 8.41
C SER A 303 17.64 12.87 9.52
N TYR A 304 16.96 12.80 10.68
CA TYR A 304 17.25 13.64 11.83
C TYR A 304 18.46 13.15 12.64
N ILE A 305 18.66 11.84 12.74
CA ILE A 305 19.82 11.29 13.45
C ILE A 305 21.11 11.63 12.71
N ILE A 306 21.10 11.49 11.38
CA ILE A 306 22.30 11.61 10.56
C ILE A 306 22.94 13.02 10.61
N GLN A 307 22.15 14.04 10.93
CA GLN A 307 22.57 15.45 10.86
C GLN A 307 23.43 15.93 12.02
N GLN A 308 23.60 15.13 13.07
CA GLN A 308 24.42 15.52 14.20
C GLN A 308 24.98 14.30 14.92
N LEU A 309 25.93 14.55 15.80
CA LEU A 309 26.41 13.51 16.69
C LEU A 309 25.43 13.30 17.84
N GLY A 310 25.02 12.06 18.08
CA GLY A 310 24.11 11.70 19.18
C GLY A 310 22.63 11.83 18.81
N LEU A 311 21.77 11.98 19.82
CA LEU A 311 20.32 12.10 19.61
C LEU A 311 19.94 13.48 19.04
N PRO A 312 18.88 13.58 18.22
CA PRO A 312 18.46 14.81 17.53
C PRO A 312 17.84 15.81 18.51
N ARG A 313 18.12 17.11 18.33
CA ARG A 313 17.62 18.15 19.25
C ARG A 313 16.13 18.41 19.02
N VAL A 314 15.33 18.30 20.08
CA VAL A 314 13.91 18.71 20.08
C VAL A 314 13.73 20.08 20.75
N GLU A 315 13.01 20.98 20.08
CA GLU A 315 12.61 22.29 20.58
C GLU A 315 11.09 22.43 20.55
N TYR A 316 10.52 23.03 21.59
CA TYR A 316 9.10 23.32 21.68
C TYR A 316 8.87 24.82 21.49
N ARG A 317 8.09 25.20 20.46
CA ARG A 317 7.87 26.60 20.09
C ARG A 317 6.38 26.95 20.10
N GLY A 318 6.08 28.18 20.51
CA GLY A 318 4.71 28.73 20.49
C GLY A 318 3.80 28.19 21.61
N PRO A 319 2.57 28.74 21.73
CA PRO A 319 1.62 28.38 22.79
C PRO A 319 1.08 26.95 22.65
N GLU A 320 1.11 26.38 21.45
CA GLU A 320 0.69 25.00 21.16
C GLU A 320 1.80 23.97 21.41
N MET A 321 2.98 24.42 21.88
CA MET A 321 4.16 23.57 22.13
C MET A 321 4.54 22.72 20.91
N THR A 322 4.51 23.33 19.72
CA THR A 322 4.86 22.66 18.46
C THR A 322 6.32 22.22 18.49
N GLU A 323 6.58 20.97 18.10
CA GLU A 323 7.91 20.39 18.12
C GLU A 323 8.68 20.65 16.83
N PHE A 324 9.95 21.00 16.99
CA PHE A 324 10.93 21.13 15.92
C PHE A 324 12.12 20.24 16.23
N TRP A 325 12.47 19.37 15.29
CA TRP A 325 13.56 18.41 15.38
C TRP A 325 14.70 18.92 14.50
N ASN A 326 15.86 19.19 15.11
CA ASN A 326 16.99 19.87 14.45
C ASN A 326 16.58 21.15 13.68
N GLY A 327 15.51 21.83 14.11
CA GLY A 327 14.99 23.03 13.48
C GLY A 327 13.84 22.84 12.49
N ASP A 328 13.55 21.60 12.06
CA ASP A 328 12.52 21.29 11.05
C ASP A 328 11.35 20.51 11.64
N ARG A 329 10.25 20.38 10.87
CA ARG A 329 9.11 19.55 11.24
C ARG A 329 9.10 18.22 10.48
N PRO A 330 8.86 17.07 11.15
CA PRO A 330 8.84 15.76 10.49
C PRO A 330 7.80 15.66 9.37
N GLN A 331 6.65 16.29 9.56
CA GLN A 331 5.59 16.34 8.53
C GLN A 331 6.05 17.09 7.28
N GLU A 332 6.83 18.18 7.43
CA GLU A 332 7.35 18.95 6.30
C GLU A 332 8.36 18.14 5.50
N ARG A 333 9.24 17.37 6.16
CA ARG A 333 10.17 16.45 5.47
C ARG A 333 9.45 15.35 4.70
N LEU A 334 8.36 14.82 5.26
CA LEU A 334 7.57 13.76 4.63
C LEU A 334 6.86 14.26 3.38
N PHE A 335 6.05 15.32 3.50
CA PHE A 335 5.19 15.81 2.41
C PHE A 335 5.90 16.78 1.44
N GLY A 336 6.97 17.45 1.88
CA GLY A 336 7.65 18.51 1.13
C GLY A 336 8.82 18.02 0.27
N ASP A 337 9.75 17.26 0.82
CA ASP A 337 10.99 16.91 0.10
C ASP A 337 11.03 15.44 -0.31
N LEU A 338 10.56 14.52 0.55
CA LEU A 338 10.65 13.09 0.27
C LEU A 338 9.57 12.63 -0.71
N VAL A 339 8.29 12.96 -0.48
CA VAL A 339 7.21 12.62 -1.42
C VAL A 339 7.43 13.28 -2.79
N ASN A 340 7.94 14.52 -2.82
CA ASN A 340 8.24 15.21 -4.07
C ASN A 340 9.51 14.65 -4.77
N SER A 341 10.54 14.18 -4.06
CA SER A 341 11.70 13.52 -4.69
C SER A 341 11.39 12.10 -5.20
N VAL A 342 10.43 11.40 -4.59
CA VAL A 342 9.89 10.11 -5.07
C VAL A 342 9.15 10.27 -6.40
N THR A 343 8.69 11.47 -6.77
CA THR A 343 8.13 11.71 -8.11
C THR A 343 9.14 11.56 -9.26
N SER A 344 10.44 11.40 -8.94
CA SER A 344 11.47 11.03 -9.93
C SER A 344 11.63 9.51 -10.14
N TYR A 345 11.13 8.68 -9.21
CA TYR A 345 10.99 7.22 -9.36
C TYR A 345 9.50 6.88 -9.37
N LYS A 346 8.85 7.12 -10.51
CA LYS A 346 7.41 6.90 -10.66
C LYS A 346 7.09 5.42 -10.54
N MET A 347 6.52 5.03 -9.40
CA MET A 347 5.88 3.73 -9.28
C MET A 347 4.62 3.71 -10.14
N PRO A 348 4.42 2.69 -10.98
CA PRO A 348 3.26 2.62 -11.86
C PRO A 348 1.97 2.54 -11.03
N LYS A 349 0.91 3.19 -11.50
CA LYS A 349 -0.42 3.07 -10.91
C LYS A 349 -0.84 1.60 -10.90
N HIS A 350 -1.45 1.12 -9.81
CA HIS A 350 -2.03 -0.22 -9.80
C HIS A 350 -3.14 -0.37 -10.86
N PHE A 351 -4.06 0.59 -10.93
CA PHE A 351 -5.22 0.50 -11.82
C PHE A 351 -5.39 1.76 -12.67
N VAL A 352 -5.42 1.58 -14.00
CA VAL A 352 -5.77 2.67 -14.92
C VAL A 352 -6.97 2.30 -15.79
N SER A 353 -7.94 3.20 -15.83
CA SER A 353 -9.11 3.07 -16.68
C SER A 353 -8.93 3.85 -17.98
N LEU A 354 -9.03 3.16 -19.12
CA LEU A 354 -9.06 3.75 -20.47
C LEU A 354 -10.51 4.04 -20.93
N GLY A 355 -11.49 3.88 -20.05
CA GLY A 355 -12.86 4.32 -20.31
C GLY A 355 -12.97 5.84 -20.31
N LEU A 356 -13.97 6.38 -21.01
CA LEU A 356 -14.15 7.83 -21.10
C LEU A 356 -14.72 8.41 -19.80
N PHE A 357 -14.28 9.63 -19.49
CA PHE A 357 -15.03 10.58 -18.67
C PHE A 357 -16.11 11.24 -19.55
N ILE A 358 -17.34 11.37 -19.03
CA ILE A 358 -18.47 11.96 -19.75
C ILE A 358 -19.26 12.85 -18.77
N LEU A 359 -19.72 13.99 -19.26
CA LEU A 359 -20.78 14.76 -18.62
C LEU A 359 -22.14 14.33 -19.21
N ASP A 360 -22.93 13.62 -18.40
CA ASP A 360 -24.23 13.10 -18.80
C ASP A 360 -25.33 14.14 -18.60
N GLU A 361 -26.06 14.42 -19.67
CA GLU A 361 -27.27 15.24 -19.72
C GLU A 361 -28.50 14.33 -19.81
N PHE A 362 -29.67 14.87 -19.43
CA PHE A 362 -30.91 14.09 -19.36
C PHE A 362 -32.06 14.81 -20.05
N GLU A 363 -32.77 14.10 -20.93
CA GLU A 363 -34.01 14.56 -21.55
C GLU A 363 -35.15 13.59 -21.25
N PHE A 364 -36.28 14.13 -20.78
CA PHE A 364 -37.47 13.33 -20.45
C PHE A 364 -38.60 13.70 -21.40
N LEU A 365 -38.96 12.79 -22.28
CA LEU A 365 -39.96 12.95 -23.33
C LEU A 365 -41.21 12.12 -23.02
N ASP A 366 -42.39 12.64 -23.37
CA ASP A 366 -43.63 11.88 -23.36
C ASP A 366 -43.67 10.88 -24.54
N THR A 367 -44.70 10.03 -24.59
CA THR A 367 -44.85 9.01 -25.65
C THR A 367 -45.04 9.61 -27.05
N THR A 368 -45.23 10.92 -27.17
CA THR A 368 -45.31 11.65 -28.45
C THR A 368 -44.00 12.36 -28.81
N GLY A 369 -42.95 12.19 -28.00
CA GLY A 369 -41.63 12.79 -28.20
C GLY A 369 -41.51 14.24 -27.71
N LYS A 370 -42.45 14.75 -26.92
CA LYS A 370 -42.40 16.13 -26.39
C LYS A 370 -41.80 16.18 -24.99
N PRO A 371 -41.03 17.23 -24.63
CA PRO A 371 -40.48 17.38 -23.29
C PRO A 371 -41.56 17.38 -22.21
N THR A 372 -41.37 16.56 -21.19
CA THR A 372 -42.27 16.43 -20.03
C THR A 372 -42.13 17.58 -19.03
N GLY A 373 -41.09 18.40 -19.16
CA GLY A 373 -40.72 19.43 -18.19
C GLY A 373 -39.91 18.92 -16.99
N LYS A 374 -39.72 17.60 -16.85
CA LYS A 374 -38.79 17.02 -15.88
C LYS A 374 -37.35 17.34 -16.31
N THR A 375 -36.53 17.82 -15.38
CA THR A 375 -35.12 18.13 -15.60
C THR A 375 -34.27 17.45 -14.53
N LEU A 376 -33.06 17.03 -14.90
CA LEU A 376 -32.01 16.64 -13.96
C LEU A 376 -30.77 17.50 -14.23
N PRO A 377 -29.99 17.82 -13.20
CA PRO A 377 -28.70 18.47 -13.42
C PRO A 377 -27.77 17.54 -14.20
N THR A 378 -26.81 18.12 -14.92
CA THR A 378 -25.70 17.38 -15.52
C THR A 378 -25.00 16.53 -14.46
N GLN A 379 -24.70 15.28 -14.80
CA GLN A 379 -24.03 14.35 -13.88
C GLN A 379 -22.66 13.94 -14.42
N ILE A 380 -21.76 13.62 -13.50
CA ILE A 380 -20.50 12.96 -13.83
C ILE A 380 -20.81 11.51 -14.18
N GLY A 381 -20.38 11.10 -15.37
CA GLY A 381 -20.56 9.75 -15.87
C GLY A 381 -19.37 9.24 -16.65
N GLY A 382 -19.66 8.28 -17.53
CA GLY A 382 -18.66 7.55 -18.30
C GLY A 382 -18.11 6.33 -17.57
N GLY A 383 -18.04 5.20 -18.28
CA GLY A 383 -17.59 3.93 -17.71
C GLY A 383 -16.15 3.97 -17.21
N GLY A 384 -15.34 4.92 -17.69
CA GLY A 384 -14.00 5.14 -17.15
C GLY A 384 -14.03 5.57 -15.70
N THR A 385 -14.85 6.59 -15.43
CA THR A 385 -15.01 7.26 -14.14
C THR A 385 -15.63 6.32 -13.11
N TYR A 386 -16.70 5.61 -13.47
CA TYR A 386 -17.30 4.64 -12.57
C TYR A 386 -16.34 3.51 -12.19
N ALA A 387 -15.51 3.03 -13.12
CA ALA A 387 -14.49 2.04 -12.80
C ALA A 387 -13.40 2.59 -11.88
N ALA A 388 -12.92 3.81 -12.12
CA ALA A 388 -11.94 4.45 -11.24
C ALA A 388 -12.50 4.64 -9.82
N ILE A 389 -13.74 5.09 -9.69
CA ILE A 389 -14.42 5.24 -8.38
C ILE A 389 -14.67 3.87 -7.72
N GLY A 390 -15.07 2.86 -8.49
CA GLY A 390 -15.24 1.49 -7.98
C GLY A 390 -13.98 0.91 -7.34
N ALA A 391 -12.80 1.25 -7.88
CA ALA A 391 -11.51 0.91 -7.28
C ALA A 391 -11.18 1.81 -6.07
N ARG A 392 -11.52 3.10 -6.13
CA ARG A 392 -11.25 4.11 -5.09
C ARG A 392 -11.94 3.83 -3.76
N ILE A 393 -13.05 3.10 -3.79
CA ILE A 393 -13.72 2.59 -2.57
C ILE A 393 -12.76 1.76 -1.69
N TRP A 394 -11.70 1.19 -2.27
CA TRP A 394 -10.81 0.24 -1.60
C TRP A 394 -9.33 0.64 -1.60
N LEU A 395 -8.89 1.34 -2.64
CA LEU A 395 -7.50 1.75 -2.83
C LEU A 395 -7.35 3.26 -2.61
N PRO A 396 -6.18 3.73 -2.16
CA PRO A 396 -5.90 5.16 -2.15
C PRO A 396 -5.87 5.73 -3.57
N ALA A 397 -6.18 7.02 -3.72
CA ALA A 397 -6.18 7.72 -5.01
C ALA A 397 -4.82 7.64 -5.73
N SER A 398 -3.72 7.59 -4.99
CA SER A 398 -2.36 7.46 -5.51
C SER A 398 -2.14 6.17 -6.32
N GLU A 399 -2.93 5.11 -6.11
CA GLU A 399 -2.83 3.82 -6.81
C GLU A 399 -3.73 3.73 -8.06
N ILE A 400 -4.58 4.73 -8.29
CA ILE A 400 -5.56 4.73 -9.38
C ILE A 400 -5.21 5.81 -10.39
N GLY A 401 -5.65 5.62 -11.64
CA GLY A 401 -5.47 6.58 -12.71
C GLY A 401 -6.60 6.61 -13.72
N GLN A 402 -6.97 7.81 -14.15
CA GLN A 402 -7.78 8.02 -15.34
C GLN A 402 -7.39 9.34 -16.02
N ILE A 403 -7.35 9.34 -17.34
CA ILE A 403 -7.23 10.57 -18.13
C ILE A 403 -8.61 11.23 -18.23
N VAL A 404 -8.68 12.49 -17.82
CA VAL A 404 -9.87 13.34 -17.96
C VAL A 404 -9.57 14.41 -19.01
N ASP A 405 -10.16 14.26 -20.20
CA ASP A 405 -10.06 15.26 -21.27
C ASP A 405 -10.92 16.48 -20.93
N ARG A 406 -10.26 17.52 -20.42
CA ARG A 406 -10.89 18.72 -19.88
C ARG A 406 -11.05 19.77 -20.99
N GLY A 407 -12.28 19.95 -21.47
CA GLY A 407 -12.57 20.97 -22.48
C GLY A 407 -12.70 22.38 -21.92
N VAL A 408 -12.83 23.36 -22.81
CA VAL A 408 -13.01 24.78 -22.46
C VAL A 408 -14.28 25.09 -21.66
N ASP A 409 -15.20 24.14 -21.57
CA ASP A 409 -16.49 24.23 -20.87
C ASP A 409 -16.55 23.39 -19.58
N PHE A 410 -15.41 22.94 -19.05
CA PHE A 410 -15.37 22.07 -17.88
C PHE A 410 -15.86 22.78 -16.61
N PRO A 411 -16.92 22.28 -15.95
CA PRO A 411 -17.50 22.98 -14.80
C PRO A 411 -16.61 22.92 -13.55
N THR A 412 -16.46 24.06 -12.85
CA THR A 412 -15.75 24.11 -11.56
C THR A 412 -16.32 23.16 -10.49
N PRO A 413 -17.66 22.99 -10.34
CA PRO A 413 -18.18 22.03 -9.37
C PRO A 413 -17.77 20.58 -9.67
N VAL A 414 -17.65 20.23 -10.96
CA VAL A 414 -17.18 18.90 -11.38
C VAL A 414 -15.71 18.70 -11.02
N GLN A 415 -14.86 19.72 -11.22
CA GLN A 415 -13.46 19.67 -10.79
C GLN A 415 -13.35 19.42 -9.27
N GLN A 416 -14.10 20.19 -8.48
CA GLN A 416 -14.11 20.07 -7.01
C GLN A 416 -14.58 18.68 -6.56
N GLU A 417 -15.62 18.14 -7.20
CA GLU A 417 -16.12 16.80 -6.90
C GLU A 417 -15.10 15.71 -7.23
N LEU A 418 -14.42 15.80 -8.38
CA LEU A 418 -13.33 14.88 -8.72
C LEU A 418 -12.17 14.98 -7.73
N ASP A 419 -11.71 16.19 -7.43
CA ASP A 419 -10.60 16.42 -6.48
C ASP A 419 -10.91 15.88 -5.08
N HIS A 420 -12.18 15.89 -4.66
CA HIS A 420 -12.65 15.35 -3.39
C HIS A 420 -12.50 13.82 -3.26
N TYR A 421 -12.51 13.07 -4.38
CA TYR A 421 -12.16 11.64 -4.37
C TYR A 421 -10.64 11.41 -4.24
N GLY A 422 -9.84 12.45 -4.42
CA GLY A 422 -8.38 12.44 -4.38
C GLY A 422 -7.79 12.86 -5.72
N SER A 423 -7.17 14.04 -5.76
CA SER A 423 -6.65 14.65 -6.99
C SER A 423 -5.60 13.81 -7.73
N GLU A 424 -4.85 12.95 -7.01
CA GLU A 424 -3.78 12.12 -7.57
C GLU A 424 -4.25 11.04 -8.56
N MET A 425 -5.54 10.67 -8.55
CA MET A 425 -6.08 9.65 -9.46
C MET A 425 -6.47 10.20 -10.83
N TRP A 426 -6.48 11.53 -10.98
CA TRP A 426 -6.94 12.20 -12.19
C TRP A 426 -5.77 12.83 -12.94
N TYR A 427 -5.60 12.45 -14.20
CA TYR A 427 -4.74 13.17 -15.12
C TYR A 427 -5.60 14.06 -16.02
N PHE A 428 -5.72 15.33 -15.65
CA PHE A 428 -6.47 16.31 -16.44
C PHE A 428 -5.67 16.74 -17.66
N ARG A 429 -6.12 16.32 -18.85
CA ARG A 429 -5.53 16.70 -20.14
C ARG A 429 -6.37 17.83 -20.74
N ASP A 430 -5.85 19.05 -20.66
CA ASP A 430 -6.54 20.25 -21.14
C ASP A 430 -6.66 20.26 -22.67
N GLN A 431 -7.88 20.51 -23.15
CA GLN A 431 -8.24 20.57 -24.55
C GLN A 431 -8.58 22.01 -24.93
N SER A 432 -7.59 22.75 -25.46
CA SER A 432 -7.71 24.19 -25.75
C SER A 432 -8.76 24.56 -26.80
N GLU A 433 -9.14 23.62 -27.67
CA GLU A 433 -10.06 23.85 -28.79
C GLU A 433 -11.34 23.02 -28.72
N ASN A 434 -11.42 22.04 -27.81
CA ASN A 434 -12.55 21.11 -27.74
C ASN A 434 -13.41 21.36 -26.49
N LYS A 435 -14.69 21.01 -26.60
CA LYS A 435 -15.56 20.88 -25.43
C LYS A 435 -15.35 19.52 -24.77
N THR A 436 -15.65 19.46 -23.47
CA THR A 436 -15.67 18.25 -22.66
C THR A 436 -16.63 17.25 -23.28
N THR A 437 -16.30 15.95 -23.20
CA THR A 437 -17.18 14.89 -23.72
C THR A 437 -18.52 14.94 -22.98
N ARG A 438 -19.62 15.09 -23.72
CA ARG A 438 -20.99 15.13 -23.22
C ARG A 438 -21.82 14.07 -23.92
N ALA A 439 -22.74 13.47 -23.20
CA ALA A 439 -23.75 12.59 -23.76
C ALA A 439 -25.12 12.94 -23.20
N VAL A 440 -26.17 12.53 -23.89
CA VAL A 440 -27.56 12.72 -23.45
C VAL A 440 -28.24 11.37 -23.33
N ASN A 441 -28.87 11.15 -22.19
CA ASN A 441 -29.77 10.04 -21.93
C ASN A 441 -31.21 10.51 -22.14
N ARG A 442 -31.87 10.01 -23.19
CA ARG A 442 -33.26 10.38 -23.51
C ARG A 442 -34.21 9.30 -23.04
N TYR A 443 -35.17 9.67 -22.20
CA TYR A 443 -36.20 8.76 -21.68
C TYR A 443 -37.53 9.09 -22.35
N THR A 444 -38.04 8.17 -23.18
CA THR A 444 -39.35 8.28 -23.84
C THR A 444 -40.28 7.20 -23.28
N GLY A 445 -41.06 7.56 -22.25
CA GLY A 445 -41.73 6.54 -21.42
C GLY A 445 -40.72 5.66 -20.70
N GLU A 446 -40.74 4.35 -20.97
CA GLU A 446 -39.78 3.37 -20.40
C GLU A 446 -38.53 3.15 -21.29
N LEU A 447 -38.52 3.73 -22.50
CA LEU A 447 -37.44 3.51 -23.47
C LEU A 447 -36.32 4.53 -23.24
N ARG A 448 -35.07 4.05 -23.07
CA ARG A 448 -33.87 4.87 -22.92
C ARG A 448 -33.04 4.83 -24.20
N ASP A 449 -32.70 6.01 -24.71
CA ASP A 449 -31.77 6.22 -25.81
C ASP A 449 -30.54 7.01 -25.36
N PHE A 450 -29.42 6.87 -26.06
CA PHE A 450 -28.14 7.45 -25.68
C PHE A 450 -27.38 8.00 -26.88
N ASP A 451 -27.05 9.30 -26.84
CA ASP A 451 -26.28 9.97 -27.89
C ASP A 451 -25.13 10.79 -27.33
N TYR A 452 -24.02 10.85 -28.05
CA TYR A 452 -22.94 11.80 -27.76
C TYR A 452 -23.26 13.18 -28.33
N LEU A 453 -23.18 14.20 -27.48
CA LEU A 453 -23.40 15.61 -27.87
C LEU A 453 -22.12 16.29 -28.35
N THR A 454 -20.95 15.78 -27.95
CA THR A 454 -19.64 16.32 -28.36
C THR A 454 -18.73 15.19 -28.87
N PRO A 455 -17.67 15.52 -29.65
CA PRO A 455 -16.72 14.53 -30.12
C PRO A 455 -16.07 13.74 -28.98
N ARG A 456 -15.72 12.49 -29.26
CA ARG A 456 -15.09 11.57 -28.29
C ARG A 456 -13.60 11.46 -28.57
N ILE A 457 -12.78 11.82 -27.59
CA ILE A 457 -11.34 11.55 -27.64
C ILE A 457 -11.13 10.16 -27.06
N ARG A 458 -10.85 9.18 -27.92
CA ARG A 458 -10.69 7.79 -27.49
C ARG A 458 -9.33 7.58 -26.85
N LEU A 459 -9.33 7.23 -25.57
CA LEU A 459 -8.13 6.82 -24.84
C LEU A 459 -7.61 5.47 -25.36
N THR A 460 -6.31 5.31 -25.28
CA THR A 460 -5.58 4.07 -25.60
C THR A 460 -4.19 4.11 -24.93
N PRO A 461 -3.46 2.99 -24.82
CA PRO A 461 -2.16 2.98 -24.14
C PRO A 461 -1.13 3.96 -24.69
N LYS A 462 -1.25 4.44 -25.93
CA LYS A 462 -0.42 5.52 -26.49
C LYS A 462 -0.50 6.84 -25.71
N ASP A 463 -1.57 7.05 -24.94
CA ASP A 463 -1.82 8.28 -24.19
C ASP A 463 -1.16 8.26 -22.79
N LEU A 464 -0.60 7.12 -22.37
CA LEU A 464 -0.03 6.93 -21.04
C LEU A 464 1.44 7.38 -20.89
N PRO A 465 2.36 7.11 -21.85
CA PRO A 465 3.76 7.46 -21.71
C PRO A 465 3.99 8.95 -21.44
N GLY A 466 4.89 9.27 -20.50
CA GLY A 466 5.19 10.65 -20.14
C GLY A 466 4.16 11.31 -19.23
N THR A 467 3.15 10.56 -18.78
CA THR A 467 2.18 10.99 -17.75
C THR A 467 2.48 10.28 -16.41
N PRO A 468 1.82 10.64 -15.31
CA PRO A 468 1.84 9.85 -14.07
C PRO A 468 1.12 8.49 -14.18
N LEU A 469 0.49 8.20 -15.32
CA LEU A 469 -0.31 6.98 -15.56
C LEU A 469 0.44 5.97 -16.43
N GLU A 470 1.75 6.11 -16.60
CA GLU A 470 2.56 5.21 -17.42
C GLU A 470 2.71 3.82 -16.78
N SER A 471 2.77 2.80 -17.65
CA SER A 471 2.99 1.39 -17.32
C SER A 471 2.17 0.80 -16.16
N PRO A 472 0.85 1.05 -16.05
CA PRO A 472 0.06 0.59 -14.91
C PRO A 472 0.01 -0.94 -14.81
N LEU A 473 -0.15 -1.46 -13.59
CA LEU A 473 -0.19 -2.91 -13.36
C LEU A 473 -1.44 -3.55 -13.96
N GLN A 474 -2.57 -2.84 -13.92
CA GLN A 474 -3.83 -3.26 -14.51
C GLN A 474 -4.44 -2.18 -15.39
N ILE A 475 -5.04 -2.58 -16.50
CA ILE A 475 -5.83 -1.69 -17.37
C ILE A 475 -7.27 -2.19 -17.49
N HIS A 476 -8.21 -1.26 -17.38
CA HIS A 476 -9.62 -1.47 -17.69
C HIS A 476 -10.01 -0.74 -18.98
N PHE A 477 -10.78 -1.38 -19.83
CA PHE A 477 -11.34 -0.73 -21.01
C PHE A 477 -12.71 -1.31 -21.40
N VAL A 478 -13.60 -0.40 -21.83
CA VAL A 478 -14.94 -0.72 -22.33
C VAL A 478 -15.06 -0.33 -23.80
N CYS A 479 -15.17 -1.32 -24.70
CA CYS A 479 -15.20 -1.07 -26.14
C CYS A 479 -15.64 -2.28 -26.98
N SER A 480 -15.72 -2.13 -28.31
CA SER A 480 -15.93 -3.27 -29.21
C SER A 480 -14.70 -4.20 -29.26
N PRO A 481 -14.86 -5.47 -29.61
CA PRO A 481 -13.73 -6.40 -29.74
C PRO A 481 -12.63 -5.93 -30.71
N THR A 482 -13.02 -5.30 -31.81
CA THR A 482 -12.05 -4.70 -32.76
C THR A 482 -11.22 -3.60 -32.09
N ARG A 483 -11.84 -2.79 -31.22
CA ARG A 483 -11.12 -1.75 -30.48
C ARG A 483 -10.25 -2.33 -29.36
N ALA A 484 -10.68 -3.40 -28.71
CA ALA A 484 -9.84 -4.13 -27.75
C ALA A 484 -8.54 -4.61 -28.40
N ALA A 485 -8.61 -5.13 -29.63
CA ALA A 485 -7.40 -5.51 -30.38
C ALA A 485 -6.47 -4.33 -30.65
N GLN A 486 -7.02 -3.15 -30.99
CA GLN A 486 -6.21 -1.93 -31.15
C GLN A 486 -5.57 -1.47 -29.84
N ILE A 487 -6.30 -1.55 -28.71
CA ILE A 487 -5.75 -1.20 -27.40
C ILE A 487 -4.55 -2.09 -27.06
N MET A 488 -4.65 -3.40 -27.28
CA MET A 488 -3.54 -4.31 -27.03
C MET A 488 -2.37 -4.10 -27.99
N HIS A 489 -2.63 -3.73 -29.24
CA HIS A 489 -1.59 -3.33 -30.19
C HIS A 489 -0.86 -2.05 -29.75
N ASP A 490 -1.60 -1.05 -29.28
CA ASP A 490 -1.04 0.20 -28.77
C ASP A 490 -0.23 -0.05 -27.49
N ALA A 491 -0.64 -1.00 -26.63
CA ALA A 491 0.16 -1.42 -25.48
C ALA A 491 1.50 -2.03 -25.92
N ASP A 492 1.50 -2.90 -26.93
CA ASP A 492 2.73 -3.50 -27.48
C ASP A 492 3.66 -2.47 -28.15
N THR A 493 3.07 -1.43 -28.74
CA THR A 493 3.80 -0.46 -29.58
C THR A 493 4.31 0.75 -28.80
N HIS A 494 3.53 1.23 -27.83
CA HIS A 494 3.79 2.48 -27.11
C HIS A 494 4.09 2.26 -25.62
N GLY A 495 3.83 1.07 -25.11
CA GLY A 495 4.19 0.70 -23.74
C GLY A 495 5.69 0.65 -23.51
N GLU A 496 6.10 0.71 -22.25
CA GLU A 496 7.48 0.39 -21.89
C GLU A 496 7.84 -1.03 -22.31
N LYS A 497 9.15 -1.25 -22.51
CA LYS A 497 9.66 -2.56 -22.90
C LYS A 497 9.24 -3.60 -21.86
N ASP A 498 8.66 -4.70 -22.34
CA ASP A 498 8.16 -5.82 -21.53
C ASP A 498 6.93 -5.51 -20.65
N TRP A 499 6.30 -4.33 -20.78
CA TRP A 499 5.06 -4.00 -20.08
C TRP A 499 3.91 -4.90 -20.54
N LYS A 500 3.34 -5.64 -19.58
CA LYS A 500 2.21 -6.57 -19.80
C LYS A 500 1.21 -6.36 -18.67
N PRO A 501 0.27 -5.40 -18.83
CA PRO A 501 -0.71 -5.15 -17.80
C PRO A 501 -1.70 -6.31 -17.69
N PHE A 502 -2.23 -6.53 -16.50
CA PHE A 502 -3.42 -7.36 -16.32
C PHE A 502 -4.64 -6.63 -16.92
N THR A 503 -5.43 -7.33 -17.71
CA THR A 503 -6.46 -6.73 -18.56
C THR A 503 -7.87 -7.08 -18.09
N ILE A 504 -8.68 -6.04 -17.87
CA ILE A 504 -10.10 -6.16 -17.52
C ILE A 504 -10.91 -5.55 -18.66
N TYR A 505 -11.59 -6.42 -19.41
CA TYR A 505 -12.31 -6.03 -20.63
C TYR A 505 -13.82 -6.23 -20.50
N GLU A 506 -14.56 -5.14 -20.76
CA GLU A 506 -16.01 -5.14 -20.91
C GLU A 506 -16.39 -4.82 -22.37
N PRO A 507 -17.20 -5.65 -23.04
CA PRO A 507 -17.71 -5.30 -24.35
C PRO A 507 -18.80 -4.22 -24.26
N ILE A 508 -18.78 -3.24 -25.18
CA ILE A 508 -19.76 -2.14 -25.17
C ILE A 508 -21.16 -2.64 -25.62
N PRO A 509 -22.26 -2.26 -24.93
CA PRO A 509 -23.56 -2.95 -25.08
C PRO A 509 -24.07 -3.10 -26.51
N PHE A 510 -24.06 -2.03 -27.31
CA PHE A 510 -24.57 -2.05 -28.69
C PHE A 510 -23.71 -2.86 -29.67
N ARG A 511 -22.55 -3.37 -29.23
CA ARG A 511 -21.66 -4.25 -30.01
C ARG A 511 -21.73 -5.69 -29.53
N CYS A 512 -22.59 -6.01 -28.57
CA CYS A 512 -22.81 -7.37 -28.12
C CYS A 512 -23.77 -8.11 -29.05
N VAL A 513 -23.32 -8.28 -30.30
CA VAL A 513 -24.05 -8.91 -31.40
C VAL A 513 -23.21 -10.05 -32.00
N PRO A 514 -23.84 -11.07 -32.62
CA PRO A 514 -23.13 -12.24 -33.14
C PRO A 514 -21.99 -11.93 -34.10
N GLU A 515 -22.11 -10.86 -34.88
CA GLU A 515 -21.14 -10.43 -35.90
C GLU A 515 -19.80 -10.01 -35.28
N GLU A 516 -19.78 -9.64 -34.00
CA GLU A 516 -18.55 -9.25 -33.29
C GLU A 516 -17.81 -10.45 -32.67
N LEU A 517 -18.46 -11.62 -32.57
CA LEU A 517 -17.88 -12.81 -31.96
C LEU A 517 -16.57 -13.28 -32.61
N PRO A 518 -16.40 -13.26 -33.95
CA PRO A 518 -15.11 -13.60 -34.57
C PRO A 518 -13.97 -12.66 -34.13
N ALA A 519 -14.22 -11.36 -34.04
CA ALA A 519 -13.24 -10.38 -33.57
C ALA A 519 -12.91 -10.58 -32.09
N LEU A 520 -13.92 -10.92 -31.27
CA LEU A 520 -13.70 -11.27 -29.87
C LEU A 520 -12.75 -12.46 -29.72
N LYS A 521 -13.02 -13.56 -30.42
CA LYS A 521 -12.17 -14.77 -30.36
C LYS A 521 -10.70 -14.49 -30.67
N GLN A 522 -10.41 -13.53 -31.55
CA GLN A 522 -9.04 -13.18 -31.91
C GLN A 522 -8.26 -12.52 -30.77
N ILE A 523 -8.93 -11.84 -29.84
CA ILE A 523 -8.26 -11.08 -28.77
C ILE A 523 -8.32 -11.75 -27.39
N LEU A 524 -9.20 -12.73 -27.16
CA LEU A 524 -9.41 -13.33 -25.82
C LEU A 524 -8.14 -13.87 -25.16
N HIS A 525 -7.17 -14.40 -25.91
CA HIS A 525 -5.90 -14.87 -25.37
C HIS A 525 -5.01 -13.76 -24.74
N ARG A 526 -5.35 -12.50 -24.98
CA ARG A 526 -4.72 -11.29 -24.41
C ARG A 526 -5.54 -10.67 -23.27
N ILE A 527 -6.70 -11.24 -22.95
CA ILE A 527 -7.67 -10.71 -21.97
C ILE A 527 -7.67 -11.59 -20.72
N ASP A 528 -7.36 -11.04 -19.55
CA ASP A 528 -7.32 -11.79 -18.30
C ASP A 528 -8.71 -11.94 -17.68
N ILE A 529 -9.53 -10.89 -17.73
CA ILE A 529 -10.94 -10.89 -17.33
C ILE A 529 -11.82 -10.39 -18.47
N LEU A 530 -12.72 -11.25 -18.96
CA LEU A 530 -13.81 -10.86 -19.85
C LEU A 530 -15.09 -10.68 -19.03
N SER A 531 -15.71 -9.49 -19.06
CA SER A 531 -16.88 -9.20 -18.23
C SER A 531 -18.09 -8.55 -18.94
N PRO A 532 -18.81 -9.30 -19.80
CA PRO A 532 -20.14 -8.89 -20.26
C PRO A 532 -21.17 -8.96 -19.13
N ASN A 533 -22.27 -8.24 -19.27
CA ASN A 533 -23.49 -8.57 -18.54
C ASN A 533 -24.22 -9.76 -19.20
N ALA A 534 -25.27 -10.28 -18.55
CA ALA A 534 -26.02 -11.43 -19.04
C ALA A 534 -26.58 -11.23 -20.47
N GLU A 535 -27.26 -10.12 -20.76
CA GLU A 535 -27.82 -9.86 -22.09
C GLU A 535 -26.74 -9.70 -23.17
N GLU A 536 -25.63 -9.06 -22.82
CA GLU A 536 -24.46 -8.88 -23.67
C GLU A 536 -23.80 -10.23 -24.00
N ALA A 537 -23.63 -11.09 -23.00
CA ALA A 537 -23.08 -12.43 -23.14
C ALA A 537 -23.93 -13.27 -24.12
N LEU A 538 -25.24 -13.30 -23.89
CA LEU A 538 -26.16 -14.06 -24.74
C LEU A 538 -26.24 -13.47 -26.16
N GLY A 539 -26.24 -12.14 -26.27
CA GLY A 539 -26.20 -11.44 -27.56
C GLY A 539 -24.98 -11.79 -28.41
N LEU A 540 -23.78 -11.81 -27.83
CA LEU A 540 -22.55 -12.21 -28.52
C LEU A 540 -22.59 -13.67 -28.99
N LEU A 541 -23.22 -14.55 -28.22
CA LEU A 541 -23.28 -15.98 -28.48
C LEU A 541 -24.48 -16.41 -29.34
N SER A 542 -25.31 -15.45 -29.79
CA SER A 542 -26.58 -15.74 -30.48
C SER A 542 -27.55 -16.60 -29.66
N ILE A 543 -27.50 -16.48 -28.33
CA ILE A 543 -28.44 -17.13 -27.41
C ILE A 543 -29.59 -16.17 -27.14
N ASP A 544 -30.80 -16.71 -26.97
CA ASP A 544 -32.00 -15.92 -26.65
C ASP A 544 -31.82 -15.11 -25.36
N ARG A 545 -31.84 -13.77 -25.50
CA ARG A 545 -31.63 -12.81 -24.40
C ARG A 545 -32.74 -12.84 -23.36
N SER A 546 -33.92 -13.34 -23.69
CA SER A 546 -35.02 -13.50 -22.71
C SER A 546 -34.69 -14.49 -21.60
N ARG A 547 -33.62 -15.27 -21.75
CA ARG A 547 -33.11 -16.25 -20.79
C ARG A 547 -31.95 -15.71 -19.94
N ALA A 548 -31.77 -14.39 -19.88
CA ALA A 548 -30.71 -13.75 -19.08
C ALA A 548 -30.87 -13.98 -17.57
N ASP A 549 -32.03 -14.45 -17.12
CA ASP A 549 -32.36 -14.80 -15.74
C ASP A 549 -32.23 -16.31 -15.42
N ASP A 550 -31.83 -17.15 -16.40
CA ASP A 550 -31.64 -18.59 -16.24
C ASP A 550 -30.18 -18.92 -15.88
N PRO A 551 -29.86 -19.34 -14.63
CA PRO A 551 -28.50 -19.61 -14.21
C PRO A 551 -27.77 -20.61 -15.11
N SER A 552 -28.47 -21.65 -15.59
CA SER A 552 -27.87 -22.70 -16.42
C SER A 552 -27.38 -22.18 -17.77
N ILE A 553 -28.05 -21.14 -18.29
CA ILE A 553 -27.69 -20.50 -19.56
C ILE A 553 -26.52 -19.55 -19.39
N ILE A 554 -26.44 -18.85 -18.25
CA ILE A 554 -25.29 -18.04 -17.90
C ILE A 554 -24.03 -18.92 -17.72
N GLU A 555 -24.17 -20.03 -17.00
CA GLU A 555 -23.09 -21.02 -16.83
C GLU A 555 -22.61 -21.57 -18.17
N HIS A 556 -23.55 -21.89 -19.07
CA HIS A 556 -23.24 -22.33 -20.43
C HIS A 556 -22.51 -21.25 -21.24
N ALA A 557 -22.97 -19.99 -21.18
CA ALA A 557 -22.34 -18.87 -21.87
C ALA A 557 -20.90 -18.64 -21.40
N ALA A 558 -20.67 -18.67 -20.08
CA ALA A 558 -19.34 -18.54 -19.51
C ALA A 558 -18.40 -19.67 -19.96
N ALA A 559 -18.87 -20.93 -19.93
CA ALA A 559 -18.11 -22.08 -20.42
C ALA A 559 -17.78 -21.95 -21.92
N GLN A 560 -18.69 -21.43 -22.75
CA GLN A 560 -18.43 -21.15 -24.16
C GLN A 560 -17.33 -20.10 -24.34
N PHE A 561 -17.36 -18.98 -23.61
CA PHE A 561 -16.30 -17.99 -23.69
C PHE A 561 -14.94 -18.56 -23.27
N LEU A 562 -14.88 -19.34 -22.20
CA LEU A 562 -13.66 -20.02 -21.77
C LEU A 562 -13.11 -20.97 -22.85
N SER A 563 -14.00 -21.68 -23.56
CA SER A 563 -13.61 -22.57 -24.66
C SER A 563 -12.94 -21.83 -25.84
N PHE A 564 -13.12 -20.50 -25.93
CA PHE A 564 -12.45 -19.67 -26.92
C PHE A 564 -11.05 -19.20 -26.50
N GLY A 565 -10.61 -19.53 -25.28
CA GLY A 565 -9.25 -19.28 -24.79
C GLY A 565 -9.06 -17.89 -24.18
N ILE A 566 -9.78 -17.60 -23.10
CA ILE A 566 -9.58 -16.37 -22.31
C ILE A 566 -8.23 -16.45 -21.58
N GLY A 567 -7.44 -15.39 -21.65
CA GLY A 567 -6.16 -15.26 -20.99
C GLY A 567 -5.03 -16.04 -21.67
N LYS A 568 -3.80 -15.74 -21.26
CA LYS A 568 -2.61 -16.38 -21.79
C LYS A 568 -2.68 -17.89 -21.54
N ALA A 569 -2.62 -18.69 -22.61
CA ALA A 569 -2.76 -20.15 -22.53
C ALA A 569 -4.07 -20.63 -21.85
N GLY A 570 -5.13 -19.82 -21.85
CA GLY A 570 -6.43 -20.20 -21.28
C GLY A 570 -6.57 -19.97 -19.77
N SER A 571 -5.67 -19.21 -19.14
CA SER A 571 -5.67 -18.96 -17.68
C SER A 571 -6.62 -17.86 -17.20
N GLY A 572 -7.37 -17.23 -18.11
CA GLY A 572 -8.24 -16.11 -17.81
C GLY A 572 -9.63 -16.51 -17.31
N HIS A 573 -10.43 -15.51 -16.95
CA HIS A 573 -11.76 -15.72 -16.35
C HIS A 573 -12.86 -15.06 -17.19
N ALA A 574 -14.01 -15.72 -17.23
CA ALA A 574 -15.27 -15.13 -17.65
C ALA A 574 -16.05 -14.68 -16.41
N VAL A 575 -16.44 -13.40 -16.34
CA VAL A 575 -17.21 -12.83 -15.23
C VAL A 575 -18.49 -12.22 -15.79
N ILE A 576 -19.60 -12.98 -15.78
CA ILE A 576 -20.89 -12.51 -16.30
C ILE A 576 -21.66 -11.79 -15.19
N ARG A 577 -21.94 -10.50 -15.41
CA ARG A 577 -22.72 -9.67 -14.48
C ARG A 577 -24.22 -9.88 -14.72
N CYS A 578 -24.96 -10.30 -13.70
CA CYS A 578 -26.34 -10.78 -13.81
C CYS A 578 -27.34 -9.97 -12.96
N GLY A 579 -27.06 -8.68 -12.73
CA GLY A 579 -27.98 -7.78 -12.02
C GLY A 579 -28.38 -8.31 -10.65
N ALA A 580 -29.69 -8.51 -10.43
CA ALA A 580 -30.24 -8.98 -9.16
C ALA A 580 -29.81 -10.42 -8.78
N MET A 581 -29.37 -11.23 -9.75
CA MET A 581 -28.80 -12.57 -9.48
C MET A 581 -27.36 -12.49 -8.95
N GLY A 582 -26.72 -11.32 -9.05
CA GLY A 582 -25.31 -11.11 -8.71
C GLY A 582 -24.41 -11.30 -9.92
N ALA A 583 -23.36 -12.12 -9.79
CA ALA A 583 -22.42 -12.39 -10.87
C ALA A 583 -22.02 -13.87 -10.88
N TYR A 584 -21.82 -14.41 -12.09
CA TYR A 584 -21.24 -15.74 -12.29
C TYR A 584 -19.81 -15.61 -12.78
N THR A 585 -18.87 -16.23 -12.08
CA THR A 585 -17.46 -16.25 -12.47
C THR A 585 -17.03 -17.66 -12.81
N ALA A 586 -16.26 -17.83 -13.88
CA ALA A 586 -15.71 -19.12 -14.25
C ALA A 586 -14.29 -19.02 -14.84
N THR A 587 -13.52 -20.08 -14.69
CA THR A 587 -12.17 -20.29 -15.23
C THR A 587 -11.97 -21.73 -15.69
N LEU A 588 -10.86 -22.01 -16.39
CA LEU A 588 -10.47 -23.37 -16.75
C LEU A 588 -9.48 -23.94 -15.72
N GLU A 589 -9.86 -25.01 -15.04
CA GLU A 589 -8.98 -25.80 -14.19
C GLU A 589 -8.75 -27.18 -14.81
N ALA A 590 -7.49 -27.49 -15.14
CA ALA A 590 -7.13 -28.74 -15.83
C ALA A 590 -7.99 -29.02 -17.09
N GLY A 591 -8.36 -27.96 -17.82
CA GLY A 591 -9.18 -28.04 -19.04
C GLY A 591 -10.69 -28.17 -18.80
N VAL A 592 -11.15 -28.12 -17.54
CA VAL A 592 -12.56 -28.18 -17.16
C VAL A 592 -13.03 -26.81 -16.68
N ALA A 593 -14.18 -26.35 -17.17
CA ALA A 593 -14.79 -25.12 -16.67
C ALA A 593 -15.22 -25.29 -15.21
N LYS A 594 -14.71 -24.42 -14.35
CA LYS A 594 -15.07 -24.30 -12.93
C LYS A 594 -15.61 -22.91 -12.70
N GLY A 595 -16.79 -22.81 -12.10
CA GLY A 595 -17.39 -21.52 -11.81
C GLY A 595 -18.18 -21.49 -10.52
N TRP A 596 -18.52 -20.28 -10.10
CA TRP A 596 -19.23 -20.00 -8.86
C TRP A 596 -20.10 -18.75 -9.02
N TRP A 597 -21.20 -18.73 -8.27
CA TRP A 597 -22.08 -17.58 -8.16
C TRP A 597 -21.70 -16.74 -6.95
N THR A 598 -21.66 -15.43 -7.14
CA THR A 598 -21.64 -14.46 -6.03
C THR A 598 -22.96 -13.70 -6.04
N PRO A 599 -23.73 -13.73 -4.94
CA PRO A 599 -25.04 -13.08 -4.90
C PRO A 599 -24.91 -11.55 -4.95
N ALA A 600 -25.96 -10.88 -5.45
CA ALA A 600 -26.06 -9.43 -5.36
C ALA A 600 -26.04 -8.98 -3.88
N TYR A 601 -25.46 -7.81 -3.62
CA TYR A 601 -25.39 -7.25 -2.27
C TYR A 601 -26.78 -6.89 -1.73
N TRP A 602 -27.57 -6.16 -2.53
CA TRP A 602 -28.97 -5.87 -2.25
C TRP A 602 -29.84 -7.06 -2.66
N THR A 603 -30.78 -7.41 -1.79
CA THR A 603 -31.73 -8.51 -1.94
C THR A 603 -33.14 -7.94 -2.14
N PRO A 604 -34.13 -8.76 -2.52
CA PRO A 604 -35.52 -8.31 -2.62
C PRO A 604 -36.04 -7.64 -1.33
N ALA A 605 -35.51 -8.01 -0.16
CA ALA A 605 -35.89 -7.42 1.13
C ALA A 605 -35.45 -5.95 1.29
N ASN A 606 -34.46 -5.50 0.53
CA ASN A 606 -33.95 -4.13 0.57
C ASN A 606 -33.84 -3.51 -0.84
N ALA A 607 -34.75 -3.92 -1.75
CA ALA A 607 -34.82 -3.41 -3.11
C ALA A 607 -34.96 -1.88 -3.18
N GLY A 608 -35.53 -1.25 -2.13
CA GLY A 608 -35.61 0.21 -2.03
C GLY A 608 -34.25 0.93 -1.90
N ALA A 609 -33.16 0.19 -1.65
CA ALA A 609 -31.81 0.72 -1.70
C ALA A 609 -31.27 0.84 -3.14
N VAL A 610 -31.93 0.28 -4.15
CA VAL A 610 -31.52 0.39 -5.56
C VAL A 610 -32.25 1.58 -6.19
N VAL A 611 -31.51 2.63 -6.53
CA VAL A 611 -32.03 3.90 -7.03
C VAL A 611 -31.73 4.08 -8.52
N ASP A 612 -30.49 3.82 -8.96
CA ASP A 612 -30.05 3.93 -10.35
C ASP A 612 -28.99 2.86 -10.64
N VAL A 613 -29.12 2.12 -11.73
CA VAL A 613 -28.17 1.05 -12.07
C VAL A 613 -27.02 1.53 -12.96
N THR A 614 -27.04 2.80 -13.36
CA THR A 614 -26.03 3.38 -14.26
C THR A 614 -24.63 3.32 -13.64
N GLY A 615 -23.65 2.84 -14.42
CA GLY A 615 -22.26 2.76 -14.00
C GLY A 615 -21.92 1.61 -13.03
N ALA A 616 -22.92 0.90 -12.48
CA ALA A 616 -22.71 -0.19 -11.53
C ALA A 616 -21.79 -1.29 -12.05
N GLY A 617 -21.94 -1.61 -13.34
CA GLY A 617 -21.10 -2.58 -14.04
C GLY A 617 -19.63 -2.17 -14.10
N ASN A 618 -19.36 -0.89 -14.40
CA ASN A 618 -18.00 -0.38 -14.45
C ASN A 618 -17.40 -0.26 -13.05
N ALA A 619 -18.19 0.20 -12.07
CA ALA A 619 -17.77 0.23 -10.67
C ALA A 619 -17.48 -1.18 -10.11
N PHE A 620 -18.25 -2.18 -10.53
CA PHE A 620 -17.95 -3.59 -10.25
C PHE A 620 -16.53 -3.94 -10.73
N LEU A 621 -16.16 -3.58 -11.96
CA LEU A 621 -14.85 -3.90 -12.52
C LEU A 621 -13.70 -3.12 -11.87
N GLY A 622 -13.96 -1.89 -11.42
CA GLY A 622 -13.05 -1.16 -10.54
C GLY A 622 -12.82 -1.88 -9.21
N GLY A 623 -13.91 -2.29 -8.56
CA GLY A 623 -13.86 -3.07 -7.32
C GLY A 623 -13.20 -4.43 -7.49
N LEU A 624 -13.35 -5.08 -8.65
CA LEU A 624 -12.65 -6.31 -9.00
C LEU A 624 -11.15 -6.08 -9.05
N SER A 625 -10.69 -5.02 -9.74
CA SER A 625 -9.27 -4.66 -9.80
C SER A 625 -8.67 -4.43 -8.41
N ALA A 626 -9.38 -3.68 -7.56
CA ALA A 626 -8.97 -3.45 -6.18
C ALA A 626 -8.98 -4.73 -5.35
N GLY A 627 -10.00 -5.57 -5.52
CA GLY A 627 -10.08 -6.88 -4.90
C GLY A 627 -8.88 -7.76 -5.27
N LEU A 628 -8.50 -7.80 -6.55
CA LEU A 628 -7.33 -8.55 -7.02
C LEU A 628 -6.03 -8.04 -6.39
N TYR A 629 -5.91 -6.73 -6.17
CA TYR A 629 -4.78 -6.16 -5.43
C TYR A 629 -4.74 -6.65 -3.99
N LEU A 630 -5.86 -6.49 -3.27
CA LEU A 630 -5.97 -6.73 -1.83
C LEU A 630 -6.00 -8.22 -1.46
N SER A 631 -6.39 -9.09 -2.39
CA SER A 631 -6.49 -10.54 -2.20
C SER A 631 -5.38 -11.32 -2.92
N ASN A 632 -4.30 -10.64 -3.32
CA ASN A 632 -3.15 -11.27 -3.99
C ASN A 632 -3.53 -12.08 -5.24
N GLY A 633 -4.45 -11.55 -6.05
CA GLY A 633 -4.88 -12.16 -7.31
C GLY A 633 -5.96 -13.23 -7.19
N ASP A 634 -6.53 -13.46 -6.00
CA ASP A 634 -7.67 -14.36 -5.83
C ASP A 634 -8.94 -13.75 -6.45
N VAL A 635 -9.31 -14.23 -7.64
CA VAL A 635 -10.50 -13.76 -8.35
C VAL A 635 -11.78 -14.06 -7.56
N ARG A 636 -11.85 -15.18 -6.84
CA ARG A 636 -13.06 -15.53 -6.07
C ARG A 636 -13.31 -14.51 -4.96
N GLU A 637 -12.26 -14.15 -4.24
CA GLU A 637 -12.33 -13.12 -3.20
C GLU A 637 -12.54 -11.73 -3.81
N ALA A 638 -11.85 -11.40 -4.91
CA ALA A 638 -11.95 -10.10 -5.57
C ALA A 638 -13.37 -9.76 -6.06
N ILE A 639 -14.17 -10.76 -6.42
CA ILE A 639 -15.57 -10.56 -6.84
C ILE A 639 -16.46 -10.05 -5.68
N LEU A 640 -16.08 -10.28 -4.42
CA LEU A 640 -16.79 -9.71 -3.27
C LEU A 640 -16.59 -8.19 -3.18
N TYR A 641 -15.37 -7.72 -3.42
CA TYR A 641 -15.04 -6.29 -3.52
C TYR A 641 -15.80 -5.63 -4.67
N ALA A 642 -15.78 -6.29 -5.84
CA ALA A 642 -16.53 -5.88 -7.03
C ALA A 642 -18.03 -5.71 -6.73
N THR A 643 -18.63 -6.69 -6.04
CA THR A 643 -20.04 -6.70 -5.69
C THR A 643 -20.41 -5.54 -4.75
N VAL A 644 -19.56 -5.24 -3.77
CA VAL A 644 -19.78 -4.11 -2.85
C VAL A 644 -19.59 -2.76 -3.55
N SER A 645 -18.60 -2.62 -4.44
CA SER A 645 -18.42 -1.38 -5.23
C SER A 645 -19.64 -1.07 -6.11
N ALA A 646 -20.20 -2.09 -6.76
CA ALA A 646 -21.46 -1.96 -7.50
C ALA A 646 -22.61 -1.56 -6.56
N ALA A 647 -22.68 -2.15 -5.37
CA ALA A 647 -23.73 -1.88 -4.38
C ALA A 647 -23.76 -0.42 -3.90
N TYR A 648 -22.61 0.23 -3.76
CA TYR A 648 -22.54 1.66 -3.46
C TYR A 648 -23.02 2.52 -4.62
N THR A 649 -22.61 2.17 -5.84
CA THR A 649 -22.95 2.90 -7.05
C THR A 649 -24.45 2.95 -7.28
N ILE A 650 -25.15 1.84 -7.01
CA ILE A 650 -26.58 1.76 -7.30
C ILE A 650 -27.51 2.43 -6.28
N GLN A 651 -26.98 2.96 -5.18
CA GLN A 651 -27.79 3.55 -4.10
C GLN A 651 -28.24 4.98 -4.36
N GLN A 652 -27.75 5.61 -5.42
CA GLN A 652 -28.04 6.99 -5.70
C GLN A 652 -27.86 7.29 -7.19
N LEU A 653 -28.27 8.48 -7.60
CA LEU A 653 -27.96 9.01 -8.92
C LEU A 653 -26.53 9.55 -8.92
N GLY A 654 -25.76 9.26 -9.97
CA GLY A 654 -24.36 9.70 -10.11
C GLY A 654 -23.35 8.83 -9.38
N LEU A 655 -22.19 9.39 -9.03
CA LEU A 655 -21.10 8.69 -8.34
C LEU A 655 -21.39 8.52 -6.83
N PRO A 656 -20.97 7.43 -6.17
CA PRO A 656 -21.03 7.26 -4.70
C PRO A 656 -20.37 8.42 -3.94
N ARG A 657 -20.99 8.93 -2.87
CA ARG A 657 -20.42 10.01 -2.05
C ARG A 657 -19.36 9.48 -1.11
N VAL A 658 -18.22 10.16 -1.04
CA VAL A 658 -17.19 9.94 0.00
C VAL A 658 -17.22 11.08 1.02
N GLU A 659 -17.23 10.75 2.29
CA GLU A 659 -17.15 11.67 3.43
C GLU A 659 -15.95 11.29 4.29
N TYR A 660 -15.23 12.29 4.82
CA TYR A 660 -14.08 12.09 5.69
C TYR A 660 -14.46 12.53 7.12
N THR A 661 -14.37 11.63 8.09
CA THR A 661 -14.72 11.96 9.49
C THR A 661 -13.52 12.49 10.27
N ASP A 662 -13.64 13.66 10.89
CA ASP A 662 -12.66 14.17 11.84
C ASP A 662 -12.77 13.47 13.21
N PRO A 663 -11.67 13.26 13.97
CA PRO A 663 -10.26 13.56 13.67
C PRO A 663 -9.49 12.37 13.06
N GLU A 664 -10.16 11.24 12.83
CA GLU A 664 -9.54 9.96 12.43
C GLU A 664 -9.41 9.79 10.90
N MET A 665 -9.91 10.75 10.11
CA MET A 665 -9.91 10.75 8.64
C MET A 665 -10.49 9.46 8.02
N ILE A 666 -11.46 8.84 8.69
CA ILE A 666 -12.09 7.62 8.21
C ILE A 666 -13.02 7.96 7.04
N GLU A 667 -12.86 7.22 5.95
CA GLU A 667 -13.70 7.35 4.76
C GLU A 667 -15.03 6.60 4.94
N LEU A 668 -16.14 7.33 4.81
CA LEU A 668 -17.48 6.77 4.71
C LEU A 668 -17.97 6.93 3.28
N TRP A 669 -18.44 5.82 2.70
CA TRP A 669 -18.99 5.79 1.36
C TRP A 669 -20.51 5.68 1.47
N ASN A 670 -21.26 6.64 0.94
CA ASN A 670 -22.71 6.76 1.16
C ASN A 670 -23.13 6.56 2.64
N GLY A 671 -22.30 7.04 3.58
CA GLY A 671 -22.53 6.92 5.03
C GLY A 671 -22.09 5.60 5.69
N ASP A 672 -21.60 4.61 4.93
CA ASP A 672 -21.18 3.30 5.45
C ASP A 672 -19.68 3.03 5.19
N ARG A 673 -19.08 2.11 5.97
CA ARG A 673 -17.72 1.62 5.74
C ARG A 673 -17.70 0.44 4.76
N PRO A 674 -16.91 0.48 3.67
CA PRO A 674 -16.84 -0.61 2.70
C PRO A 674 -16.49 -1.98 3.32
N GLN A 675 -15.58 -1.98 4.30
CA GLN A 675 -15.13 -3.19 4.99
C GLN A 675 -16.28 -3.89 5.74
N GLU A 676 -17.22 -3.14 6.30
CA GLU A 676 -18.38 -3.69 7.01
C GLU A 676 -19.32 -4.39 6.03
N ARG A 677 -19.58 -3.76 4.87
CA ARG A 677 -20.37 -4.37 3.79
C ARG A 677 -19.72 -5.65 3.28
N LEU A 678 -18.40 -5.64 3.12
CA LEU A 678 -17.66 -6.83 2.69
C LEU A 678 -17.78 -7.99 3.69
N VAL A 679 -17.65 -7.71 5.00
CA VAL A 679 -17.84 -8.73 6.06
C VAL A 679 -19.25 -9.33 6.01
N LEU A 680 -20.28 -8.49 5.82
CA LEU A 680 -21.66 -8.96 5.68
C LEU A 680 -21.85 -9.83 4.44
N LEU A 681 -21.28 -9.43 3.30
CA LEU A 681 -21.34 -10.21 2.06
C LEU A 681 -20.61 -11.55 2.19
N ARG A 682 -19.41 -11.58 2.79
CA ARG A 682 -18.65 -12.81 3.07
C ARG A 682 -19.46 -13.80 3.91
N ARG A 683 -20.09 -13.33 4.99
CA ARG A 683 -20.95 -14.16 5.85
C ARG A 683 -22.12 -14.76 5.08
N ARG A 684 -22.72 -14.01 4.16
CA ARG A 684 -23.82 -14.49 3.31
C ARG A 684 -23.35 -15.59 2.36
N CYS A 685 -22.17 -15.43 1.75
CA CYS A 685 -21.61 -16.42 0.85
C CYS A 685 -21.23 -17.71 1.61
N ALA A 686 -20.66 -17.61 2.81
CA ALA A 686 -20.28 -18.75 3.63
C ALA A 686 -21.47 -19.58 4.17
N GLY A 687 -22.66 -18.98 4.30
CA GLY A 687 -23.88 -19.70 4.68
C GLY A 687 -24.65 -20.34 3.52
N SER A 688 -24.10 -20.26 2.30
CA SER A 688 -24.71 -20.78 1.07
C SER A 688 -23.99 -22.00 0.49
N GLU A 689 -22.87 -22.41 1.10
CA GLU A 689 -22.22 -23.72 0.92
C GLU A 689 -22.79 -24.74 1.92
#